data_AF-A9ISQ2-F1
#
_entry.id   AF-A9ISQ2-F1
#
_cell.length_a   1.000
_cell.length_b   1.000
_cell.length_c   1.000
_cell.angle_alpha   90.00
_cell.angle_beta   90.00
_cell.angle_gamma   90.00
#
_symmetry.space_group_name_H-M   'P 1'
#
loop_
_entity.id
_entity.type
_entity.pdbx_description
1 polymer ?
#
loop_
_entity_poly.entity_id
_entity_poly.type
_entity_poly.pdbx_seq_one_letter_code
_entity_poly.pdbx_strand_id
1 'polypeptide(L)'
;MMLSDLDSFLSPRSIAIVGASSQPGKVGAVPVRYLVEHGYHGEVYPINAGARQVQGLAAFASLRAVGRPIDLAIFAIPASGADAALDDAIAAGVRNIVMFSAGFAELGEQGVAAQSAFAAKARAAGIRVLGPNCLGFMNVARSVYATFSPVVSTGRVEAGPVGLVSQSGAFGAYAYAMARERGVGLSMWVTTGNESDIDVADCIAWMARDPATRVIMAYLEGCRDGAKLRQALELARAAGKPVVAVKVGRTALGAQAAASHTAALAGDDAVYQTLFRQHGAWRARTIEEFFDIAHCLAVSGRPANTRVGLLTVSGGVGVMMADDAAEAGLDVAELPAAAQAIIRARVPFAATQNPVDLTGQVTADPSLLETAARAMLEQGGYGSLLIFLAAFGSTPAMQAMQQQLARDLRRDFPGRLVMFSALADAAQQRALEAQGCLCYGDPARAIRVLAALAFFHDRQQRPAAELAVAAPPVALRPGAYHEAEALQVLRDSGLPVTPARHAQSRDEALRHARALGFPVVMKVVSADITHKSDVGGVVLDIRDEDAAAHAYDRILAAVAKAAPQARTQGVLVAPMVRGGVECILGARRDPVLGPVVMVGAGGVNVELLGDVALRLAPVTIEQAREMIGELKAAALLRGFRGAPAADVAALAEAIVRLSRFAMAAGDTLDSVELNPLAVLPEGQGALALDAVLLARAVPTAASAARQAVIATLPLFEMARMRASNTARKHAVAGYAGDSPASRMRWVNQFTHTRRLRGPDDKEVVTPNNDTLFTNAWLDLSAGPLVIDVPEMGTRYWVLGFLDAWTNPWAYAGRRTTGGAAQRLFVHGPGWRGAVPAGMHPIVAPSDDVWVIGRILVDADPADLARVHALQDQFAIRRPDGTPALSRIDVLLDNRDTGVPDAGEYLRVLGSMLERNPPAAALPGWPPAVAELQTALAEVYTELRDVAQPSELGGGWTTAVAVRTSFGADFLTRARVARNWIGTLGIDEAMYIMAEVDAQGEPLTGARRYVLRFPPQGGPRVGAFWSITLYRRSDCLLAANPIGRHSIGDRTPGLQYDADGGLSISIQADDPGAAKNWLPAPAGEGFYLTLRLYQPEPDHLEGRFDYPPVRRVE
;
A
#
# COMPACT_ATOMS: atom_id res chain seq x y z
N MET A 1 -9.56 2.82 -19.34
CA MET A 1 -8.89 3.96 -20.00
C MET A 1 -8.10 3.43 -21.18
N MET A 2 -7.95 4.17 -22.29
CA MET A 2 -7.16 3.69 -23.45
C MET A 2 -5.67 4.00 -23.24
N LEU A 3 -4.80 3.02 -23.53
CA LEU A 3 -3.35 3.22 -23.58
C LEU A 3 -3.00 4.22 -24.69
N SER A 4 -2.43 5.35 -24.29
CA SER A 4 -2.12 6.48 -25.17
C SER A 4 -0.95 6.22 -26.09
N ASP A 5 -0.95 6.87 -27.25
CA ASP A 5 0.24 6.98 -28.11
C ASP A 5 1.27 7.95 -27.48
N LEU A 6 2.51 7.51 -27.36
CA LEU A 6 3.64 8.25 -26.79
C LEU A 6 4.75 8.56 -27.82
N ASP A 7 4.50 8.37 -29.12
CA ASP A 7 5.52 8.58 -30.16
C ASP A 7 6.10 9.99 -30.14
N SER A 8 5.25 11.02 -30.05
CA SER A 8 5.70 12.42 -29.96
C SER A 8 6.45 12.75 -28.66
N PHE A 9 6.29 11.92 -27.61
CA PHE A 9 6.96 12.07 -26.33
C PHE A 9 8.34 11.40 -26.35
N LEU A 10 8.41 10.13 -26.76
CA LEU A 10 9.61 9.28 -26.69
C LEU A 10 10.48 9.34 -27.95
N SER A 11 9.97 9.94 -29.04
CA SER A 11 10.69 10.23 -30.28
C SER A 11 10.46 11.67 -30.77
N PRO A 12 10.72 12.70 -29.94
CA PRO A 12 10.43 14.09 -30.28
C PRO A 12 11.36 14.59 -31.39
N ARG A 13 10.90 15.56 -32.20
CA ARG A 13 11.71 16.27 -33.21
C ARG A 13 12.22 17.63 -32.73
N SER A 14 11.65 18.15 -31.64
CA SER A 14 12.13 19.36 -30.98
C SER A 14 12.02 19.24 -29.46
N ILE A 15 13.07 19.67 -28.74
CA ILE A 15 13.18 19.56 -27.29
C ILE A 15 13.54 20.91 -26.70
N ALA A 16 12.71 21.43 -25.81
CA ALA A 16 13.01 22.61 -25.00
C ALA A 16 13.49 22.22 -23.60
N ILE A 17 14.47 22.94 -23.06
CA ILE A 17 15.05 22.65 -21.74
C ILE A 17 14.84 23.87 -20.83
N VAL A 18 13.86 23.78 -19.95
CA VAL A 18 13.56 24.80 -18.93
C VAL A 18 14.54 24.66 -17.77
N GLY A 19 15.28 25.74 -17.49
CA GLY A 19 16.40 25.72 -16.54
C GLY A 19 17.74 25.40 -17.19
N ALA A 20 17.85 25.52 -18.52
CA ALA A 20 19.09 25.29 -19.25
C ALA A 20 20.22 26.20 -18.74
N SER A 21 21.45 25.69 -18.72
CA SER A 21 22.60 26.39 -18.16
C SER A 21 23.90 26.01 -18.88
N SER A 22 24.84 26.97 -18.98
CA SER A 22 26.22 26.70 -19.41
C SER A 22 27.14 26.28 -18.25
N GLN A 23 26.67 26.36 -17.00
CA GLN A 23 27.43 25.91 -15.83
C GLN A 23 27.40 24.39 -15.72
N PRO A 24 28.55 23.67 -15.80
CA PRO A 24 28.59 22.22 -15.88
C PRO A 24 27.94 21.46 -14.72
N GLY A 25 27.91 22.05 -13.52
CA GLY A 25 27.35 21.40 -12.31
C GLY A 25 25.83 21.48 -12.17
N LYS A 26 25.11 22.18 -13.07
CA LYS A 26 23.65 22.32 -12.99
C LYS A 26 22.94 21.21 -13.75
N VAL A 27 21.86 20.67 -13.18
CA VAL A 27 21.02 19.63 -13.81
C VAL A 27 20.58 20.01 -15.23
N GLY A 28 20.10 21.24 -15.43
CA GLY A 28 19.65 21.71 -16.75
C GLY A 28 20.76 21.90 -17.79
N ALA A 29 22.05 21.83 -17.42
CA ALA A 29 23.15 21.83 -18.38
C ALA A 29 23.33 20.47 -19.05
N VAL A 30 22.95 19.39 -18.37
CA VAL A 30 23.28 18.01 -18.77
C VAL A 30 22.51 17.55 -20.01
N PRO A 31 21.18 17.73 -20.13
CA PRO A 31 20.44 17.32 -21.34
C PRO A 31 20.89 18.07 -22.59
N VAL A 32 21.19 19.37 -22.47
CA VAL A 32 21.71 20.17 -23.60
C VAL A 32 23.01 19.58 -24.10
N ARG A 33 23.94 19.29 -23.18
CA ARG A 33 25.23 18.67 -23.50
C ARG A 33 25.05 17.32 -24.19
N TYR A 34 24.27 16.41 -23.61
CA TYR A 34 24.11 15.07 -24.15
C TYR A 34 23.43 15.04 -25.52
N LEU A 35 22.41 15.88 -25.74
CA LEU A 35 21.76 15.98 -27.05
C LEU A 35 22.74 16.46 -28.14
N VAL A 36 23.62 17.41 -27.82
CA VAL A 36 24.64 17.91 -28.76
C VAL A 36 25.76 16.88 -28.95
N GLU A 37 26.37 16.40 -27.86
CA GLU A 37 27.51 15.46 -27.90
C GLU A 37 27.16 14.12 -28.54
N HIS A 38 25.90 13.67 -28.44
CA HIS A 38 25.46 12.39 -29.01
C HIS A 38 24.71 12.53 -30.34
N GLY A 39 24.70 13.72 -30.93
CA GLY A 39 24.23 13.93 -32.30
C GLY A 39 22.72 13.78 -32.45
N TYR A 40 21.93 14.32 -31.53
CA TYR A 40 20.49 14.42 -31.73
C TYR A 40 20.17 15.21 -33.01
N HIS A 41 19.32 14.65 -33.87
CA HIS A 41 19.01 15.22 -35.18
C HIS A 41 17.90 16.27 -35.17
N GLY A 42 17.18 16.42 -34.06
CA GLY A 42 16.10 17.40 -33.92
C GLY A 42 16.58 18.76 -33.42
N GLU A 43 15.63 19.67 -33.19
CA GLU A 43 15.91 21.01 -32.69
C GLU A 43 16.03 21.04 -31.16
N VAL A 44 17.02 21.75 -30.63
CA VAL A 44 17.25 21.92 -29.18
C VAL A 44 17.06 23.39 -28.81
N TYR A 45 16.17 23.65 -27.85
CA TYR A 45 15.80 25.00 -27.39
C TYR A 45 16.13 25.20 -25.91
N PRO A 46 17.33 25.73 -25.58
CA PRO A 46 17.65 26.13 -24.22
C PRO A 46 16.75 27.28 -23.75
N ILE A 47 16.07 27.12 -22.60
CA ILE A 47 15.23 28.16 -22.01
C ILE A 47 15.91 28.71 -20.76
N ASN A 48 16.35 29.97 -20.83
CA ASN A 48 17.02 30.70 -19.77
C ASN A 48 16.79 32.22 -19.92
N ALA A 49 16.15 32.85 -18.94
CA ALA A 49 15.81 34.28 -18.98
C ALA A 49 17.02 35.23 -19.02
N GLY A 50 18.18 34.80 -18.49
CA GLY A 50 19.37 35.64 -18.35
C GLY A 50 20.44 35.43 -19.41
N ALA A 51 20.35 34.38 -20.23
CA ALA A 51 21.37 34.01 -21.20
C ALA A 51 20.88 34.18 -22.64
N ARG A 52 21.72 34.77 -23.50
CA ARG A 52 21.46 34.80 -24.97
C ARG A 52 21.88 33.51 -25.68
N GLN A 53 22.83 32.79 -25.09
CA GLN A 53 23.29 31.50 -25.58
C GLN A 53 23.58 30.56 -24.41
N VAL A 54 23.31 29.26 -24.60
CA VAL A 54 23.67 28.19 -23.67
C VAL A 54 24.40 27.11 -24.45
N GLN A 55 25.63 26.79 -24.05
CA GLN A 55 26.49 25.79 -24.71
C GLN A 55 26.55 25.93 -26.25
N GLY A 56 26.67 27.18 -26.74
CA GLY A 56 26.77 27.48 -28.18
C GLY A 56 25.44 27.52 -28.93
N LEU A 57 24.32 27.15 -28.30
CA LEU A 57 22.98 27.23 -28.88
C LEU A 57 22.28 28.54 -28.48
N ALA A 58 21.45 29.08 -29.38
CA ALA A 58 20.62 30.25 -29.07
C ALA A 58 19.63 29.93 -27.93
N ALA A 59 19.62 30.77 -26.89
CA ALA A 59 18.75 30.59 -25.73
C ALA A 59 17.56 31.56 -25.76
N PHE A 60 16.43 31.09 -25.23
CA PHE A 60 15.16 31.82 -25.22
C PHE A 60 14.74 32.13 -23.79
N ALA A 61 14.06 33.26 -23.58
CA ALA A 61 13.67 33.69 -22.24
C ALA A 61 12.51 32.85 -21.64
N SER A 62 11.70 32.22 -22.49
CA SER A 62 10.51 31.42 -22.13
C SER A 62 10.19 30.44 -23.27
N LEU A 63 9.36 29.43 -23.00
CA LEU A 63 8.88 28.47 -24.01
C LEU A 63 8.10 29.19 -25.11
N ARG A 64 7.21 30.12 -24.77
CA ARG A 64 6.45 30.92 -25.76
C ARG A 64 7.34 31.78 -26.67
N ALA A 65 8.51 32.20 -26.18
CA ALA A 65 9.44 33.01 -26.95
C ALA A 65 10.17 32.23 -28.07
N VAL A 66 10.09 30.89 -28.07
CA VAL A 66 10.66 30.06 -29.14
C VAL A 66 9.94 30.29 -30.47
N GLY A 67 8.63 30.54 -30.44
CA GLY A 67 7.81 30.84 -31.62
C GLY A 67 7.70 29.70 -32.65
N ARG A 68 8.14 28.49 -32.30
CA ARG A 68 8.14 27.29 -33.14
C ARG A 68 7.58 26.09 -32.36
N PRO A 69 7.12 25.03 -33.04
CA PRO A 69 6.59 23.83 -32.37
C PRO A 69 7.61 23.17 -31.43
N ILE A 70 7.17 22.83 -30.22
CA ILE A 70 7.95 22.12 -29.19
C ILE A 70 7.27 20.79 -28.93
N ASP A 71 7.88 19.69 -29.40
CA ASP A 71 7.34 18.33 -29.19
C ASP A 71 7.50 17.92 -27.72
N LEU A 72 8.61 18.27 -27.06
CA LEU A 72 8.91 17.92 -25.68
C LEU A 72 9.53 19.09 -24.89
N ALA A 73 9.07 19.34 -23.66
CA ALA A 73 9.75 20.22 -22.72
C ALA A 73 10.34 19.43 -21.52
N ILE A 74 11.59 19.69 -21.18
CA ILE A 74 12.28 19.14 -20.02
C ILE A 74 12.31 20.20 -18.93
N PHE A 75 11.74 19.89 -17.77
CA PHE A 75 11.74 20.77 -16.61
C PHE A 75 12.90 20.38 -15.69
N ALA A 76 13.98 21.14 -15.77
CA ALA A 76 15.18 21.03 -14.93
C ALA A 76 15.29 22.21 -13.95
N ILE A 77 14.18 22.51 -13.27
CA ILE A 77 14.01 23.62 -12.32
C ILE A 77 13.53 23.11 -10.96
N PRO A 78 13.65 23.90 -9.87
CA PRO A 78 13.05 23.54 -8.58
C PRO A 78 11.52 23.40 -8.66
N ALA A 79 10.93 22.56 -7.81
CA ALA A 79 9.48 22.35 -7.74
C ALA A 79 8.67 23.64 -7.63
N SER A 80 9.20 24.65 -6.93
CA SER A 80 8.55 25.96 -6.75
C SER A 80 8.35 26.75 -8.05
N GLY A 81 9.11 26.44 -9.11
CA GLY A 81 8.95 27.05 -10.44
C GLY A 81 8.12 26.23 -11.42
N ALA A 82 7.71 25.02 -11.04
CA ALA A 82 7.07 24.07 -11.95
C ALA A 82 5.73 24.59 -12.50
N ASP A 83 4.90 25.19 -11.64
CA ASP A 83 3.56 25.66 -12.05
C ASP A 83 3.62 26.82 -13.06
N ALA A 84 4.52 27.79 -12.83
CA ALA A 84 4.74 28.88 -13.78
C ALA A 84 5.34 28.39 -15.11
N ALA A 85 6.21 27.39 -15.07
CA ALA A 85 6.73 26.76 -16.28
C ALA A 85 5.64 25.97 -17.03
N LEU A 86 4.70 25.35 -16.32
CA LEU A 86 3.55 24.68 -16.91
C LEU A 86 2.63 25.69 -17.61
N ASP A 87 2.35 26.86 -17.01
CA ASP A 87 1.57 27.92 -17.67
C ASP A 87 2.23 28.39 -18.97
N ASP A 88 3.55 28.57 -18.96
CA ASP A 88 4.32 28.94 -20.16
C ASP A 88 4.30 27.82 -21.21
N ALA A 89 4.34 26.55 -20.78
CA ALA A 89 4.24 25.39 -21.67
C ALA A 89 2.84 25.29 -22.33
N ILE A 90 1.77 25.53 -21.55
CA ILE A 90 0.39 25.60 -22.05
C ILE A 90 0.27 26.72 -23.09
N ALA A 91 0.78 27.92 -22.78
CA ALA A 91 0.75 29.06 -23.71
C ALA A 91 1.56 28.80 -25.00
N ALA A 92 2.64 28.03 -24.91
CA ALA A 92 3.47 27.64 -26.05
C ALA A 92 2.91 26.44 -26.84
N GLY A 93 1.81 25.83 -26.41
CA GLY A 93 1.19 24.67 -27.07
C GLY A 93 2.01 23.37 -26.95
N VAL A 94 2.85 23.26 -25.91
CA VAL A 94 3.61 22.05 -25.60
C VAL A 94 2.64 20.94 -25.22
N ARG A 95 2.88 19.70 -25.67
CA ARG A 95 2.03 18.54 -25.33
C ARG A 95 2.69 17.53 -24.41
N ASN A 96 4.00 17.59 -24.23
CA ASN A 96 4.77 16.59 -23.50
C ASN A 96 5.77 17.26 -22.56
N ILE A 97 5.83 16.80 -21.30
CA ILE A 97 6.76 17.27 -20.30
C ILE A 97 7.50 16.10 -19.66
N VAL A 98 8.82 16.19 -19.57
CA VAL A 98 9.63 15.39 -18.65
C VAL A 98 9.97 16.26 -17.45
N MET A 99 9.62 15.78 -16.26
CA MET A 99 9.79 16.54 -15.02
C MET A 99 10.85 15.89 -14.13
N PHE A 100 12.04 16.49 -14.11
CA PHE A 100 13.15 16.01 -13.27
C PHE A 100 12.97 16.39 -11.80
N SER A 101 12.24 17.47 -11.54
CA SER A 101 12.11 18.07 -10.22
C SER A 101 11.60 17.06 -9.19
N ALA A 102 12.39 16.84 -8.14
CA ALA A 102 11.90 16.36 -6.85
C ALA A 102 11.27 17.54 -6.08
N GLY A 103 10.68 17.26 -4.92
CA GLY A 103 9.88 18.18 -4.11
C GLY A 103 8.38 17.89 -4.14
N PHE A 104 7.96 16.68 -4.52
CA PHE A 104 6.55 16.30 -4.72
C PHE A 104 6.15 15.16 -3.78
N ALA A 105 5.36 14.18 -4.24
CA ALA A 105 4.73 13.15 -3.41
C ALA A 105 5.67 12.39 -2.46
N GLU A 106 6.96 12.32 -2.76
CA GLU A 106 8.00 11.73 -1.92
C GLU A 106 8.30 12.51 -0.63
N LEU A 107 7.87 13.78 -0.53
CA LEU A 107 8.00 14.62 0.67
C LEU A 107 6.79 14.51 1.62
N GLY A 108 5.85 13.61 1.33
CA GLY A 108 4.61 13.43 2.08
C GLY A 108 3.44 14.20 1.48
N GLU A 109 2.41 14.47 2.29
CA GLU A 109 1.09 14.88 1.80
C GLU A 109 1.05 16.22 1.06
N GLN A 110 1.80 17.23 1.51
CA GLN A 110 1.90 18.51 0.77
C GLN A 110 2.44 18.30 -0.64
N GLY A 111 3.42 17.40 -0.75
CA GLY A 111 3.99 16.98 -2.02
C GLY A 111 3.00 16.21 -2.89
N VAL A 112 2.18 15.33 -2.29
CA VAL A 112 1.09 14.62 -2.98
C VAL A 112 0.07 15.61 -3.53
N ALA A 113 -0.29 16.63 -2.76
CA ALA A 113 -1.19 17.69 -3.18
C ALA A 113 -0.65 18.50 -4.35
N ALA A 114 0.58 18.99 -4.23
CA ALA A 114 1.26 19.74 -5.28
C ALA A 114 1.37 18.93 -6.57
N GLN A 115 1.71 17.64 -6.45
CA GLN A 115 1.77 16.73 -7.59
C GLN A 115 0.40 16.55 -8.24
N SER A 116 -0.64 16.34 -7.43
CA SER A 116 -2.00 16.13 -7.92
C SER A 116 -2.55 17.37 -8.63
N ALA A 117 -2.32 18.56 -8.06
CA ALA A 117 -2.71 19.83 -8.67
C ALA A 117 -1.98 20.06 -10.01
N PHE A 118 -0.66 19.86 -10.04
CA PHE A 118 0.14 19.97 -11.26
C PHE A 118 -0.34 19.00 -12.34
N ALA A 119 -0.52 17.72 -11.98
CA ALA A 119 -0.97 16.70 -12.92
C ALA A 119 -2.39 16.94 -13.43
N ALA A 120 -3.30 17.44 -12.58
CA ALA A 120 -4.65 17.80 -12.98
C ALA A 120 -4.65 18.97 -13.97
N LYS A 121 -3.84 20.02 -13.72
CA LYS A 121 -3.68 21.17 -14.61
C LYS A 121 -3.08 20.77 -15.96
N ALA A 122 -2.02 19.96 -15.95
CA ALA A 122 -1.41 19.43 -17.16
C ALA A 122 -2.41 18.60 -17.98
N ARG A 123 -3.14 17.68 -17.32
CA ARG A 123 -4.18 16.85 -17.96
C ARG A 123 -5.30 17.66 -18.57
N ALA A 124 -5.79 18.70 -17.88
CA ALA A 124 -6.82 19.60 -18.40
C ALA A 124 -6.37 20.34 -19.67
N ALA A 125 -5.08 20.63 -19.79
CA ALA A 125 -4.48 21.22 -20.99
C ALA A 125 -4.10 20.19 -22.09
N GLY A 126 -4.36 18.89 -21.86
CA GLY A 126 -3.97 17.82 -22.78
C GLY A 126 -2.47 17.53 -22.82
N ILE A 127 -1.73 17.93 -21.77
CA ILE A 127 -0.28 17.73 -21.63
C ILE A 127 -0.01 16.42 -20.90
N ARG A 128 0.90 15.62 -21.44
CA ARG A 128 1.39 14.38 -20.83
C ARG A 128 2.67 14.61 -20.04
N VAL A 129 2.82 13.94 -18.89
CA VAL A 129 3.92 14.17 -17.95
C VAL A 129 4.61 12.84 -17.57
N LEU A 130 5.92 12.77 -17.79
CA LEU A 130 6.80 11.76 -17.17
C LEU A 130 7.43 12.34 -15.90
N GLY A 131 7.33 11.60 -14.79
CA GLY A 131 7.74 12.06 -13.46
C GLY A 131 6.54 12.48 -12.59
N PRO A 132 6.70 13.46 -11.66
CA PRO A 132 7.94 14.15 -11.29
C PRO A 132 8.96 13.20 -10.63
N ASN A 133 10.07 13.75 -10.14
CA ASN A 133 11.12 13.01 -9.43
C ASN A 133 11.64 11.80 -10.24
N CYS A 134 11.99 12.05 -11.50
CA CYS A 134 12.54 11.03 -12.40
C CYS A 134 13.88 11.48 -12.97
N LEU A 135 14.67 10.55 -13.53
CA LEU A 135 15.88 10.87 -14.29
C LEU A 135 15.58 11.12 -15.78
N GLY A 136 14.32 11.01 -16.20
CA GLY A 136 13.88 11.11 -17.59
C GLY A 136 14.06 9.83 -18.38
N PHE A 137 14.39 9.97 -19.67
CA PHE A 137 14.51 8.85 -20.60
C PHE A 137 15.64 9.03 -21.64
N MET A 138 16.03 7.93 -22.28
CA MET A 138 17.01 7.89 -23.38
C MET A 138 16.53 6.96 -24.50
N ASN A 139 16.20 7.52 -25.68
CA ASN A 139 15.98 6.75 -26.90
C ASN A 139 17.32 6.58 -27.61
N VAL A 140 17.99 5.47 -27.31
CA VAL A 140 19.36 5.21 -27.75
C VAL A 140 19.41 5.05 -29.27
N ALA A 141 18.39 4.44 -29.87
CA ALA A 141 18.29 4.24 -31.32
C ALA A 141 18.14 5.56 -32.10
N ARG A 142 17.65 6.63 -31.46
CA ARG A 142 17.39 7.94 -32.09
C ARG A 142 18.25 9.08 -31.54
N SER A 143 19.25 8.76 -30.72
CA SER A 143 20.10 9.74 -30.03
C SER A 143 19.31 10.79 -29.22
N VAL A 144 18.16 10.42 -28.62
CA VAL A 144 17.39 11.31 -27.74
C VAL A 144 17.82 11.08 -26.30
N TYR A 145 18.51 12.05 -25.70
CA TYR A 145 18.98 12.00 -24.32
C TYR A 145 18.23 13.03 -23.45
N ALA A 146 16.96 12.75 -23.16
CA ALA A 146 16.13 13.56 -22.28
C ALA A 146 16.37 13.19 -20.80
N THR A 147 17.63 13.26 -20.36
CA THR A 147 18.07 12.82 -19.03
C THR A 147 19.18 13.71 -18.48
N PHE A 148 19.31 13.73 -17.15
CA PHE A 148 20.46 14.29 -16.45
C PHE A 148 21.32 13.23 -15.75
N SER A 149 21.08 11.94 -16.03
CA SER A 149 21.79 10.85 -15.37
C SER A 149 23.31 10.95 -15.65
N PRO A 150 24.16 10.86 -14.60
CA PRO A 150 25.62 10.92 -14.79
C PRO A 150 26.16 9.65 -15.46
N VAL A 151 25.37 8.57 -15.53
CA VAL A 151 25.83 7.28 -16.05
C VAL A 151 26.34 7.37 -17.49
N VAL A 152 25.74 8.23 -18.31
CA VAL A 152 26.13 8.46 -19.72
C VAL A 152 27.54 9.04 -19.81
N SER A 153 27.93 9.91 -18.88
CA SER A 153 29.28 10.48 -18.82
C SER A 153 30.38 9.45 -18.52
N THR A 154 30.01 8.28 -17.98
CA THR A 154 30.96 7.19 -17.68
C THR A 154 31.10 6.18 -18.82
N GLY A 155 30.39 6.40 -19.94
CA GLY A 155 30.36 5.52 -21.09
C GLY A 155 28.94 5.22 -21.53
N ARG A 156 28.74 5.12 -22.85
CA ARG A 156 27.43 4.95 -23.47
C ARG A 156 27.10 3.47 -23.63
N VAL A 157 25.85 3.10 -23.38
CA VAL A 157 25.32 1.81 -23.85
C VAL A 157 25.16 1.86 -25.37
N GLU A 158 25.41 0.73 -26.03
CA GLU A 158 25.14 0.62 -27.46
C GLU A 158 23.63 0.52 -27.74
N ALA A 159 23.24 0.93 -28.95
CA ALA A 159 21.88 0.71 -29.41
C ALA A 159 21.63 -0.79 -29.58
N GLY A 160 20.53 -1.29 -29.04
CA GLY A 160 20.17 -2.70 -29.14
C GLY A 160 18.68 -2.94 -28.95
N PRO A 161 18.27 -4.20 -28.82
CA PRO A 161 16.86 -4.56 -28.90
C PRO A 161 16.13 -4.53 -27.54
N VAL A 162 16.78 -4.10 -26.46
CA VAL A 162 16.22 -4.17 -25.10
C VAL A 162 15.66 -2.83 -24.68
N GLY A 163 14.35 -2.76 -24.42
CA GLY A 163 13.71 -1.62 -23.77
C GLY A 163 13.73 -1.81 -22.25
N LEU A 164 14.13 -0.78 -21.50
CA LEU A 164 14.19 -0.78 -20.04
C LEU A 164 13.32 0.34 -19.48
N VAL A 165 12.39 0.00 -18.59
CA VAL A 165 11.61 0.95 -17.79
C VAL A 165 11.75 0.65 -16.30
N SER A 166 11.94 1.69 -15.49
CA SER A 166 12.09 1.56 -14.04
C SER A 166 11.38 2.68 -13.28
N GLN A 167 10.61 2.33 -12.25
CA GLN A 167 10.11 3.32 -11.29
C GLN A 167 11.25 4.00 -10.51
N SER A 168 12.30 3.25 -10.17
CA SER A 168 13.42 3.76 -9.40
C SER A 168 14.47 4.41 -10.31
N GLY A 169 14.74 5.70 -10.10
CA GLY A 169 15.80 6.41 -10.82
C GLY A 169 17.20 5.83 -10.57
N ALA A 170 17.53 5.57 -9.31
CA ALA A 170 18.84 5.03 -8.92
C ALA A 170 19.06 3.63 -9.48
N PHE A 171 18.07 2.74 -9.36
CA PHE A 171 18.15 1.41 -9.96
C PHE A 171 18.21 1.50 -11.49
N GLY A 172 17.42 2.38 -12.12
CA GLY A 172 17.47 2.61 -13.56
C GLY A 172 18.87 3.01 -14.05
N ALA A 173 19.54 3.91 -13.33
CA ALA A 173 20.92 4.32 -13.66
C ALA A 173 21.92 3.17 -13.47
N TYR A 174 21.79 2.41 -12.38
CA TYR A 174 22.58 1.19 -12.17
C TYR A 174 22.35 0.15 -13.27
N ALA A 175 21.09 -0.07 -13.65
CA ALA A 175 20.71 -1.02 -14.69
C ALA A 175 21.26 -0.62 -16.07
N TYR A 176 21.33 0.69 -16.37
CA TYR A 176 22.01 1.19 -17.57
C TYR A 176 23.51 0.85 -17.56
N ALA A 177 24.20 1.07 -16.44
CA ALA A 177 25.62 0.74 -16.30
C ALA A 177 25.86 -0.77 -16.47
N MET A 178 25.02 -1.59 -15.84
CA MET A 178 25.04 -3.05 -15.96
C MET A 178 24.81 -3.52 -17.40
N ALA A 179 23.86 -2.91 -18.12
CA ALA A 179 23.60 -3.23 -19.52
C ALA A 179 24.86 -2.96 -20.36
N ARG A 180 25.51 -1.80 -20.17
CA ARG A 180 26.78 -1.48 -20.84
C ARG A 180 27.90 -2.46 -20.50
N GLU A 181 28.11 -2.76 -19.22
CA GLU A 181 29.18 -3.68 -18.77
C GLU A 181 29.00 -5.10 -19.30
N ARG A 182 27.75 -5.53 -19.49
CA ARG A 182 27.40 -6.85 -20.03
C ARG A 182 27.22 -6.87 -21.55
N GLY A 183 27.44 -5.76 -22.25
CA GLY A 183 27.24 -5.68 -23.70
C GLY A 183 25.77 -5.79 -24.15
N VAL A 184 24.82 -5.57 -23.25
CA VAL A 184 23.38 -5.57 -23.55
C VAL A 184 22.99 -4.21 -24.13
N GLY A 185 22.82 -4.14 -25.45
CA GLY A 185 22.36 -2.91 -26.11
C GLY A 185 20.91 -2.57 -25.78
N LEU A 186 20.63 -1.28 -25.54
CA LEU A 186 19.28 -0.78 -25.22
C LEU A 186 18.66 -0.07 -26.42
N SER A 187 17.35 -0.25 -26.64
CA SER A 187 16.54 0.56 -27.54
C SER A 187 16.10 1.84 -26.83
N MET A 188 15.63 1.64 -25.60
CA MET A 188 14.93 2.62 -24.80
C MET A 188 15.31 2.43 -23.33
N TRP A 189 15.52 3.54 -22.63
CA TRP A 189 15.69 3.58 -21.18
C TRP A 189 14.76 4.65 -20.61
N VAL A 190 13.91 4.30 -19.66
CA VAL A 190 12.95 5.23 -19.05
C VAL A 190 12.96 5.07 -17.54
N THR A 191 12.98 6.19 -16.83
CA THR A 191 12.68 6.23 -15.40
C THR A 191 11.39 7.00 -15.18
N THR A 192 10.41 6.39 -14.51
CA THR A 192 9.06 6.98 -14.39
C THR A 192 8.87 7.80 -13.11
N GLY A 193 9.69 7.55 -12.08
CA GLY A 193 9.66 8.31 -10.83
C GLY A 193 8.33 8.16 -10.11
N ASN A 194 7.72 9.28 -9.74
CA ASN A 194 6.47 9.28 -8.96
C ASN A 194 5.22 8.84 -9.75
N GLU A 195 5.27 8.80 -11.08
CA GLU A 195 4.14 8.39 -11.94
C GLU A 195 2.86 9.21 -11.72
N SER A 196 2.94 10.54 -11.86
CA SER A 196 1.74 11.40 -11.76
C SER A 196 0.81 11.27 -12.96
N ASP A 197 1.33 10.80 -14.11
CA ASP A 197 0.57 10.58 -15.34
C ASP A 197 1.11 9.37 -16.13
N ILE A 198 2.28 9.50 -16.78
CA ILE A 198 2.91 8.38 -17.51
C ILE A 198 3.51 7.40 -16.48
N ASP A 199 3.16 6.13 -16.60
CA ASP A 199 3.62 5.05 -15.72
C ASP A 199 4.35 3.93 -16.47
N VAL A 200 4.83 2.92 -15.73
CA VAL A 200 5.47 1.72 -16.32
C VAL A 200 4.59 1.05 -17.38
N ALA A 201 3.27 0.99 -17.16
CA ALA A 201 2.35 0.32 -18.09
C ALA A 201 2.29 1.03 -19.44
N ASP A 202 2.26 2.36 -19.45
CA ASP A 202 2.35 3.13 -20.70
C ASP A 202 3.67 2.84 -21.45
N CYS A 203 4.78 2.79 -20.72
CA CYS A 203 6.10 2.54 -21.31
C CYS A 203 6.19 1.13 -21.91
N ILE A 204 5.68 0.11 -21.21
CA ILE A 204 5.59 -1.27 -21.73
C ILE A 204 4.75 -1.29 -23.00
N ALA A 205 3.59 -0.64 -22.99
CA ALA A 205 2.68 -0.60 -24.14
C ALA A 205 3.31 0.10 -25.36
N TRP A 206 4.09 1.16 -25.14
CA TRP A 206 4.83 1.82 -26.21
C TRP A 206 5.95 0.92 -26.76
N MET A 207 6.77 0.33 -25.89
CA MET A 207 7.83 -0.62 -26.29
C MET A 207 7.27 -1.86 -27.00
N ALA A 208 6.05 -2.28 -26.65
CA ALA A 208 5.34 -3.36 -27.34
C ALA A 208 5.09 -3.03 -28.83
N ARG A 209 4.92 -1.75 -29.18
CA ARG A 209 4.69 -1.28 -30.55
C ARG A 209 5.96 -0.86 -31.28
N ASP A 210 6.99 -0.44 -30.54
CA ASP A 210 8.24 0.04 -31.10
C ASP A 210 9.04 -1.06 -31.84
N PRO A 211 9.33 -0.92 -33.14
CA PRO A 211 10.06 -1.94 -33.90
C PRO A 211 11.52 -2.14 -33.44
N ALA A 212 12.14 -1.15 -32.78
CA ALA A 212 13.49 -1.30 -32.26
C ALA A 212 13.56 -2.19 -31.01
N THR A 213 12.47 -2.31 -30.26
CA THR A 213 12.40 -3.11 -29.04
C THR A 213 11.91 -4.53 -29.31
N ARG A 214 12.70 -5.55 -28.95
CA ARG A 214 12.31 -6.97 -28.98
C ARG A 214 12.11 -7.58 -27.58
N VAL A 215 12.76 -7.02 -26.56
CA VAL A 215 12.70 -7.50 -25.17
C VAL A 215 12.42 -6.32 -24.26
N ILE A 216 11.53 -6.49 -23.29
CA ILE A 216 11.15 -5.43 -22.35
C ILE A 216 11.59 -5.83 -20.94
N MET A 217 12.35 -4.97 -20.30
CA MET A 217 12.78 -5.07 -18.91
C MET A 217 12.00 -4.05 -18.09
N ALA A 218 11.30 -4.48 -17.05
CA ALA A 218 10.48 -3.61 -16.21
C ALA A 218 10.83 -3.76 -14.73
N TYR A 219 11.08 -2.65 -14.04
CA TYR A 219 11.25 -2.63 -12.58
C TYR A 219 10.09 -1.87 -11.94
N LEU A 220 9.35 -2.56 -11.06
CA LEU A 220 8.15 -2.08 -10.41
C LEU A 220 8.24 -2.20 -8.88
N GLU A 221 7.84 -1.16 -8.20
CA GLU A 221 7.58 -1.09 -6.76
C GLU A 221 6.09 -1.31 -6.47
N GLY A 222 5.22 -0.78 -7.34
CA GLY A 222 3.77 -0.96 -7.33
C GLY A 222 3.14 -0.49 -8.64
N CYS A 223 1.80 -0.46 -8.70
CA CYS A 223 1.07 0.19 -9.78
C CYS A 223 -0.20 0.85 -9.20
N ARG A 224 -0.70 1.88 -9.87
CA ARG A 224 -1.93 2.59 -9.48
C ARG A 224 -3.15 2.10 -10.24
N ASP A 225 -2.95 1.59 -11.45
CA ASP A 225 -3.99 1.07 -12.35
C ASP A 225 -3.60 -0.33 -12.82
N GLY A 226 -4.15 -1.35 -12.13
CA GLY A 226 -3.91 -2.75 -12.46
C GLY A 226 -4.46 -3.17 -13.81
N ALA A 227 -5.58 -2.59 -14.24
CA ALA A 227 -6.20 -2.90 -15.52
C ALA A 227 -5.35 -2.42 -16.69
N LYS A 228 -4.74 -1.24 -16.55
CA LYS A 228 -3.79 -0.68 -17.52
C LYS A 228 -2.51 -1.50 -17.62
N LEU A 229 -1.93 -1.92 -16.48
CA LEU A 229 -0.76 -2.81 -16.47
C LEU A 229 -1.06 -4.15 -17.13
N ARG A 230 -2.21 -4.76 -16.81
CA ARG A 230 -2.69 -5.98 -17.48
C ARG A 230 -2.76 -5.81 -19.00
N GLN A 231 -3.36 -4.72 -19.46
CA GLN A 231 -3.49 -4.45 -20.90
C GLN A 231 -2.13 -4.25 -21.57
N ALA A 232 -1.18 -3.58 -20.92
CA ALA A 232 0.17 -3.38 -21.45
C ALA A 232 0.95 -4.69 -21.61
N LEU A 233 0.84 -5.59 -20.62
CA LEU A 233 1.45 -6.92 -20.68
C LEU A 233 0.84 -7.78 -21.80
N GLU A 234 -0.48 -7.75 -21.97
CA GLU A 234 -1.15 -8.44 -23.08
C GLU A 234 -0.75 -7.89 -24.45
N LEU A 235 -0.58 -6.57 -24.59
CA LEU A 235 -0.06 -5.98 -25.82
C LEU A 235 1.36 -6.46 -26.13
N ALA A 236 2.24 -6.51 -25.12
CA ALA A 236 3.60 -7.02 -25.30
C ALA A 236 3.60 -8.48 -25.72
N ARG A 237 2.78 -9.32 -25.07
CA ARG A 237 2.61 -10.74 -25.40
C ARG A 237 2.06 -10.93 -26.81
N ALA A 238 1.01 -10.19 -27.19
CA ALA A 238 0.43 -10.23 -28.53
C ALA A 238 1.43 -9.79 -29.61
N ALA A 239 2.29 -8.82 -29.32
CA ALA A 239 3.38 -8.39 -30.20
C ALA A 239 4.57 -9.37 -30.22
N GLY A 240 4.54 -10.45 -29.43
CA GLY A 240 5.62 -11.43 -29.36
C GLY A 240 6.86 -10.95 -28.61
N LYS A 241 6.73 -9.92 -27.77
CA LYS A 241 7.82 -9.27 -27.06
C LYS A 241 7.82 -9.67 -25.58
N PRO A 242 8.77 -10.52 -25.15
CA PRO A 242 8.83 -10.97 -23.76
C PRO A 242 9.09 -9.80 -22.80
N VAL A 243 8.37 -9.82 -21.67
CA VAL A 243 8.55 -8.88 -20.56
C VAL A 243 9.22 -9.62 -19.40
N VAL A 244 10.41 -9.18 -19.02
CA VAL A 244 11.09 -9.60 -17.79
C VAL A 244 10.85 -8.51 -16.75
N ALA A 245 10.26 -8.86 -15.62
CA ALA A 245 9.85 -7.92 -14.59
C ALA A 245 10.56 -8.20 -13.27
N VAL A 246 10.97 -7.14 -12.58
CA VAL A 246 11.32 -7.17 -11.15
C VAL A 246 10.21 -6.47 -10.39
N LYS A 247 9.58 -7.16 -9.44
CA LYS A 247 8.64 -6.58 -8.48
C LYS A 247 9.22 -6.69 -7.08
N VAL A 248 9.55 -5.53 -6.49
CA VAL A 248 10.05 -5.44 -5.10
C VAL A 248 8.89 -5.35 -4.10
N GLY A 249 9.18 -5.35 -2.80
CA GLY A 249 8.15 -5.31 -1.75
C GLY A 249 7.42 -6.64 -1.53
N ARG A 250 8.15 -7.75 -1.53
CA ARG A 250 7.60 -9.13 -1.51
C ARG A 250 7.08 -9.58 -0.15
N THR A 251 7.64 -9.00 0.90
CA THR A 251 7.33 -9.31 2.30
C THR A 251 6.72 -8.07 2.92
N ALA A 252 6.02 -8.21 4.05
CA ALA A 252 5.50 -7.05 4.78
C ALA A 252 6.58 -5.98 5.04
N LEU A 253 7.78 -6.41 5.47
CA LEU A 253 8.93 -5.53 5.67
C LEU A 253 9.37 -4.83 4.38
N GLY A 254 9.51 -5.57 3.27
CA GLY A 254 9.90 -4.99 1.99
C GLY A 254 8.84 -4.06 1.41
N ALA A 255 7.56 -4.40 1.60
CA ALA A 255 6.41 -3.60 1.15
C ALA A 255 6.36 -2.27 1.90
N GLN A 256 6.57 -2.29 3.23
CA GLN A 256 6.66 -1.09 4.06
C GLN A 256 7.84 -0.19 3.65
N ALA A 257 9.01 -0.79 3.38
CA ALA A 257 10.17 -0.04 2.86
C ALA A 257 9.87 0.62 1.51
N ALA A 258 9.30 -0.12 0.56
CA ALA A 258 8.93 0.41 -0.76
C ALA A 258 7.90 1.56 -0.67
N ALA A 259 6.85 1.39 0.14
CA ALA A 259 5.81 2.40 0.35
C ALA A 259 6.32 3.68 1.04
N SER A 260 7.42 3.60 1.78
CA SER A 260 8.07 4.77 2.40
C SER A 260 8.96 5.52 1.40
N HIS A 261 9.35 4.87 0.29
CA HIS A 261 10.23 5.42 -0.75
C HIS A 261 9.48 5.99 -1.94
N THR A 262 8.34 5.42 -2.31
CA THR A 262 7.45 5.93 -3.36
C THR A 262 6.02 5.95 -2.84
N ALA A 263 5.28 7.03 -3.10
CA ALA A 263 3.90 7.21 -2.65
C ALA A 263 2.88 6.24 -3.33
N ALA A 264 3.34 5.08 -3.80
CA ALA A 264 2.54 4.01 -4.40
C ALA A 264 2.25 2.92 -3.35
N LEU A 265 1.00 2.43 -3.33
CA LEU A 265 0.60 1.36 -2.43
C LEU A 265 1.32 0.06 -2.81
N ALA A 266 2.02 -0.58 -1.87
CA ALA A 266 2.55 -1.92 -2.07
C ALA A 266 1.38 -2.94 -2.04
N GLY A 267 0.94 -3.41 -3.21
CA GLY A 267 -0.11 -4.43 -3.32
C GLY A 267 0.37 -5.85 -2.99
N ASP A 268 -0.58 -6.79 -2.84
CA ASP A 268 -0.31 -8.18 -2.45
C ASP A 268 0.61 -8.90 -3.46
N ASP A 269 1.75 -9.40 -2.98
CA ASP A 269 2.79 -10.02 -3.81
C ASP A 269 2.29 -11.25 -4.58
N ALA A 270 1.43 -12.06 -3.96
CA ALA A 270 0.87 -13.25 -4.59
C ALA A 270 -0.05 -12.89 -5.76
N VAL A 271 -0.72 -11.75 -5.68
CA VAL A 271 -1.58 -11.23 -6.75
C VAL A 271 -0.73 -10.67 -7.91
N TYR A 272 0.38 -9.98 -7.64
CA TYR A 272 1.33 -9.58 -8.69
C TYR A 272 1.98 -10.77 -9.39
N GLN A 273 2.41 -11.79 -8.64
CA GLN A 273 2.94 -13.03 -9.23
C GLN A 273 1.93 -13.66 -10.19
N THR A 274 0.65 -13.64 -9.79
CA THR A 274 -0.46 -14.16 -10.57
C THR A 274 -0.69 -13.35 -11.84
N LEU A 275 -0.70 -12.01 -11.74
CA LEU A 275 -0.77 -11.08 -12.87
C LEU A 275 0.32 -11.40 -13.91
N PHE A 276 1.59 -11.45 -13.50
CA PHE A 276 2.70 -11.67 -14.43
C PHE A 276 2.60 -13.03 -15.13
N ARG A 277 2.31 -14.10 -14.37
CA ARG A 277 2.13 -15.44 -14.93
C ARG A 277 0.98 -15.51 -15.93
N GLN A 278 -0.16 -14.89 -15.64
CA GLN A 278 -1.32 -14.89 -16.53
C GLN A 278 -1.07 -14.11 -17.82
N HIS A 279 -0.41 -12.95 -17.72
CA HIS A 279 -0.24 -12.02 -18.82
C HIS A 279 1.13 -12.11 -19.51
N GLY A 280 1.86 -13.20 -19.29
CA GLY A 280 3.06 -13.55 -20.06
C GLY A 280 4.33 -12.79 -19.69
N ALA A 281 4.41 -12.22 -18.48
CA ALA A 281 5.63 -11.61 -17.95
C ALA A 281 6.38 -12.59 -17.03
N TRP A 282 7.68 -12.71 -17.20
CA TRP A 282 8.54 -13.47 -16.29
C TRP A 282 8.97 -12.58 -15.13
N ARG A 283 8.77 -13.04 -13.90
CA ARG A 283 9.25 -12.31 -12.72
C ARG A 283 10.65 -12.78 -12.32
N ALA A 284 11.65 -11.94 -12.55
CA ALA A 284 13.00 -12.15 -12.06
C ALA A 284 13.08 -11.90 -10.54
N ARG A 285 13.82 -12.75 -9.83
CA ARG A 285 14.04 -12.71 -8.38
C ARG A 285 15.36 -12.06 -7.99
N THR A 286 16.32 -11.99 -8.90
CA THR A 286 17.62 -11.36 -8.70
C THR A 286 17.96 -10.43 -9.86
N ILE A 287 18.89 -9.51 -9.63
CA ILE A 287 19.46 -8.64 -10.68
C ILE A 287 20.14 -9.49 -11.75
N GLU A 288 20.85 -10.55 -11.35
CA GLU A 288 21.49 -11.46 -12.30
C GLU A 288 20.47 -12.14 -13.20
N GLU A 289 19.40 -12.72 -12.65
CA GLU A 289 18.33 -13.35 -13.43
C GLU A 289 17.66 -12.33 -14.38
N PHE A 290 17.43 -11.11 -13.90
CA PHE A 290 16.84 -10.03 -14.69
C PHE A 290 17.64 -9.71 -15.96
N PHE A 291 18.97 -9.61 -15.84
CA PHE A 291 19.85 -9.35 -16.98
C PHE A 291 20.16 -10.59 -17.81
N ASP A 292 20.36 -11.76 -17.20
CA ASP A 292 20.72 -12.98 -17.90
C ASP A 292 19.63 -13.42 -18.89
N ILE A 293 18.36 -13.29 -18.48
CA ILE A 293 17.21 -13.61 -19.34
C ILE A 293 17.10 -12.60 -20.49
N ALA A 294 17.20 -11.31 -20.18
CA ALA A 294 17.09 -10.26 -21.20
C ALA A 294 18.22 -10.34 -22.23
N HIS A 295 19.45 -10.60 -21.78
CA HIS A 295 20.62 -10.81 -22.63
C HIS A 295 20.44 -12.01 -23.55
N CYS A 296 19.99 -13.15 -23.02
CA CYS A 296 19.72 -14.35 -23.82
C CYS A 296 18.64 -14.12 -24.89
N LEU A 297 17.54 -13.45 -24.52
CA LEU A 297 16.50 -13.11 -25.49
C LEU A 297 17.00 -12.13 -26.58
N ALA A 298 17.88 -11.20 -26.21
CA ALA A 298 18.46 -10.24 -27.15
C ALA A 298 19.39 -10.94 -28.16
N VAL A 299 20.30 -11.80 -27.68
CA VAL A 299 21.35 -12.48 -28.45
C VAL A 299 20.83 -13.72 -29.19
N SER A 300 20.13 -14.62 -28.49
CA SER A 300 19.78 -15.95 -29.01
C SER A 300 18.32 -16.08 -29.43
N GLY A 301 17.43 -15.19 -28.93
CA GLY A 301 16.00 -15.27 -29.19
C GLY A 301 15.30 -16.36 -28.38
N ARG A 302 14.19 -16.89 -28.92
CA ARG A 302 13.37 -17.93 -28.28
C ARG A 302 13.56 -19.28 -28.97
N PRO A 303 13.54 -20.40 -28.22
CA PRO A 303 13.64 -21.72 -28.81
C PRO A 303 12.36 -22.09 -29.57
N ALA A 304 12.50 -22.94 -30.59
CA ALA A 304 11.39 -23.45 -31.38
C ALA A 304 10.43 -24.37 -30.61
N ASN A 305 10.86 -24.94 -29.48
CA ASN A 305 10.03 -25.71 -28.55
C ASN A 305 10.64 -25.68 -27.14
N THR A 306 9.97 -26.30 -26.17
CA THR A 306 10.36 -26.27 -24.74
C THR A 306 11.26 -27.42 -24.29
N ARG A 307 11.59 -28.38 -25.18
CA ARG A 307 12.42 -29.55 -24.82
C ARG A 307 13.88 -29.14 -24.68
N VAL A 308 14.50 -29.51 -23.56
CA VAL A 308 15.88 -29.16 -23.20
C VAL A 308 16.78 -30.40 -23.23
N GLY A 309 17.81 -30.35 -24.07
CA GLY A 309 18.92 -31.29 -24.04
C GLY A 309 20.01 -30.81 -23.08
N LEU A 310 20.50 -31.71 -22.23
CA LEU A 310 21.64 -31.48 -21.36
C LEU A 310 22.81 -32.35 -21.83
N LEU A 311 23.92 -31.73 -22.21
CA LEU A 311 25.14 -32.41 -22.64
C LEU A 311 26.29 -32.04 -21.70
N THR A 312 27.03 -33.01 -21.22
CA THR A 312 28.09 -32.79 -20.22
C THR A 312 29.33 -33.64 -20.49
N VAL A 313 30.48 -33.15 -20.02
CA VAL A 313 31.75 -33.91 -19.90
C VAL A 313 31.99 -34.43 -18.48
N SER A 314 31.05 -34.17 -17.56
CA SER A 314 31.10 -34.55 -16.14
C SER A 314 29.75 -35.07 -15.67
N GLY A 315 29.68 -36.34 -15.30
CA GLY A 315 28.47 -36.95 -14.75
C GLY A 315 27.95 -36.27 -13.49
N GLY A 316 28.84 -35.82 -12.59
CA GLY A 316 28.44 -35.11 -11.37
C GLY A 316 27.72 -33.79 -11.65
N VAL A 317 28.23 -33.00 -12.60
CA VAL A 317 27.55 -31.77 -13.05
C VAL A 317 26.31 -32.08 -13.88
N GLY A 318 26.30 -33.19 -14.63
CA GLY A 318 25.11 -33.70 -15.29
C GLY A 318 23.95 -33.91 -14.32
N VAL A 319 24.20 -34.57 -13.19
CA VAL A 319 23.20 -34.76 -12.13
C VAL A 319 22.68 -33.43 -11.59
N MET A 320 23.57 -32.48 -11.26
CA MET A 320 23.15 -31.14 -10.80
C MET A 320 22.27 -30.43 -11.83
N MET A 321 22.62 -30.49 -13.12
CA MET A 321 21.81 -29.90 -14.17
C MET A 321 20.43 -30.57 -14.29
N ALA A 322 20.35 -31.88 -14.09
CA ALA A 322 19.08 -32.60 -14.12
C ALA A 322 18.18 -32.22 -12.93
N ASP A 323 18.75 -32.13 -11.72
CA ASP A 323 18.04 -31.72 -10.52
C ASP A 323 17.50 -30.29 -10.65
N ASP A 324 18.35 -29.33 -11.05
CA ASP A 324 17.96 -27.93 -11.26
C ASP A 324 16.90 -27.80 -12.36
N ALA A 325 17.02 -28.57 -13.44
CA ALA A 325 16.04 -28.56 -14.54
C ALA A 325 14.69 -29.13 -14.10
N ALA A 326 14.69 -30.19 -13.29
CA ALA A 326 13.49 -30.78 -12.72
C ALA A 326 12.81 -29.82 -11.73
N GLU A 327 13.56 -29.17 -10.84
CA GLU A 327 13.02 -28.15 -9.92
C GLU A 327 12.44 -26.95 -10.67
N ALA A 328 13.06 -26.57 -11.79
CA ALA A 328 12.57 -25.51 -12.66
C ALA A 328 11.38 -25.93 -13.55
N GLY A 329 10.98 -27.20 -13.54
CA GLY A 329 9.87 -27.74 -14.34
C GLY A 329 10.15 -27.80 -15.84
N LEU A 330 11.42 -27.94 -16.24
CA LEU A 330 11.81 -28.05 -17.64
C LEU A 330 11.54 -29.46 -18.21
N ASP A 331 11.17 -29.52 -19.48
CA ASP A 331 11.03 -30.78 -20.20
C ASP A 331 12.42 -31.30 -20.63
N VAL A 332 12.98 -32.17 -19.80
CA VAL A 332 14.24 -32.90 -20.05
C VAL A 332 13.99 -34.34 -20.51
N ALA A 333 12.93 -34.59 -21.30
CA ALA A 333 12.57 -35.92 -21.77
C ALA A 333 13.76 -36.74 -22.32
N GLU A 334 13.71 -38.05 -22.12
CA GLU A 334 14.77 -38.99 -22.49
C GLU A 334 15.14 -38.90 -23.98
N LEU A 335 16.43 -39.06 -24.27
CA LEU A 335 16.94 -39.10 -25.63
C LEU A 335 16.45 -40.38 -26.34
N PRO A 336 15.87 -40.31 -27.55
CA PRO A 336 15.38 -41.49 -28.25
C PRO A 336 16.47 -42.53 -28.54
N ALA A 337 16.13 -43.82 -28.49
CA ALA A 337 17.08 -44.93 -28.66
C ALA A 337 17.93 -44.85 -29.94
N ALA A 338 17.35 -44.36 -31.05
CA ALA A 338 18.08 -44.14 -32.30
C ALA A 338 19.22 -43.12 -32.15
N ALA A 339 18.97 -42.03 -31.43
CA ALA A 339 19.99 -41.01 -31.14
C ALA A 339 21.03 -41.52 -30.14
N GLN A 340 20.61 -42.30 -29.14
CA GLN A 340 21.53 -42.98 -28.22
C GLN A 340 22.50 -43.92 -28.97
N ALA A 341 22.01 -44.66 -29.97
CA ALA A 341 22.82 -45.57 -30.77
C ALA A 341 23.92 -44.85 -31.57
N ILE A 342 23.63 -43.67 -32.13
CA ILE A 342 24.63 -42.83 -32.84
C ILE A 342 25.77 -42.45 -31.90
N ILE A 343 25.45 -42.03 -30.66
CA ILE A 343 26.46 -41.62 -29.68
C ILE A 343 27.26 -42.83 -29.20
N ARG A 344 26.61 -43.95 -28.85
CA ARG A 344 27.30 -45.17 -28.38
C ARG A 344 28.21 -45.79 -29.43
N ALA A 345 27.92 -45.63 -30.72
CA ALA A 345 28.80 -46.09 -31.79
C ALA A 345 30.18 -45.40 -31.77
N ARG A 346 30.26 -44.17 -31.23
CA ARG A 346 31.50 -43.39 -31.11
C ARG A 346 32.07 -43.43 -29.68
N VAL A 347 31.20 -43.48 -28.67
CA VAL A 347 31.55 -43.53 -27.24
C VAL A 347 30.77 -44.66 -26.56
N PRO A 348 31.24 -45.92 -26.65
CA PRO A 348 30.47 -47.09 -26.17
C PRO A 348 30.05 -47.04 -24.71
N PHE A 349 30.82 -46.34 -23.87
CA PHE A 349 30.58 -46.20 -22.43
C PHE A 349 29.92 -44.87 -22.02
N ALA A 350 29.50 -44.02 -22.98
CA ALA A 350 28.78 -42.80 -22.67
C ALA A 350 27.43 -43.11 -21.99
N ALA A 351 27.07 -42.30 -20.99
CA ALA A 351 25.68 -42.23 -20.55
C ALA A 351 24.91 -41.43 -21.60
N THR A 352 24.01 -42.06 -22.32
CA THR A 352 23.31 -41.44 -23.47
C THR A 352 21.85 -41.13 -23.18
N GLN A 353 21.43 -41.27 -21.92
CA GLN A 353 20.18 -40.68 -21.46
C GLN A 353 20.32 -39.15 -21.41
N ASN A 354 19.25 -38.40 -21.16
CA ASN A 354 19.34 -36.96 -20.94
C ASN A 354 19.45 -36.73 -19.43
N PRO A 355 20.57 -36.20 -18.88
CA PRO A 355 21.74 -35.63 -19.54
C PRO A 355 22.69 -36.63 -20.21
N VAL A 356 23.19 -36.29 -21.39
CA VAL A 356 24.21 -37.08 -22.11
C VAL A 356 25.59 -36.77 -21.53
N ASP A 357 26.28 -37.76 -20.98
CA ASP A 357 27.64 -37.66 -20.46
C ASP A 357 28.64 -38.36 -21.39
N LEU A 358 29.50 -37.55 -22.02
CA LEU A 358 30.58 -38.04 -22.89
C LEU A 358 31.88 -38.33 -22.14
N THR A 359 31.93 -38.06 -20.83
CA THR A 359 33.11 -38.18 -19.97
C THR A 359 34.29 -37.31 -20.45
N GLY A 360 35.47 -37.49 -19.84
CA GLY A 360 36.70 -36.78 -20.22
C GLY A 360 37.26 -37.15 -21.61
N GLN A 361 36.72 -38.16 -22.31
CA GLN A 361 37.22 -38.61 -23.61
C GLN A 361 37.14 -37.53 -24.71
N VAL A 362 36.25 -36.55 -24.53
CA VAL A 362 36.17 -35.33 -25.35
C VAL A 362 37.51 -34.59 -25.44
N THR A 363 38.39 -34.73 -24.44
CA THR A 363 39.74 -34.14 -24.46
C THR A 363 40.63 -34.78 -25.54
N ALA A 364 40.46 -36.09 -25.78
CA ALA A 364 41.24 -36.84 -26.76
C ALA A 364 40.64 -36.77 -28.17
N ASP A 365 39.31 -36.77 -28.28
CA ASP A 365 38.59 -36.56 -29.54
C ASP A 365 37.45 -35.54 -29.35
N PRO A 366 37.70 -34.25 -29.64
CA PRO A 366 36.67 -33.23 -29.47
C PRO A 366 35.51 -33.31 -30.46
N SER A 367 35.65 -34.04 -31.57
CA SER A 367 34.54 -34.23 -32.53
C SER A 367 33.36 -34.99 -31.93
N LEU A 368 33.57 -35.65 -30.78
CA LEU A 368 32.53 -36.33 -30.02
C LEU A 368 31.45 -35.35 -29.50
N LEU A 369 31.84 -34.13 -29.12
CA LEU A 369 30.88 -33.09 -28.71
C LEU A 369 29.92 -32.72 -29.83
N GLU A 370 30.47 -32.48 -31.02
CA GLU A 370 29.66 -32.14 -32.19
C GLU A 370 28.71 -33.28 -32.56
N THR A 371 29.22 -34.51 -32.56
CA THR A 371 28.42 -35.71 -32.87
C THR A 371 27.22 -35.84 -31.93
N ALA A 372 27.45 -35.72 -30.61
CA ALA A 372 26.38 -35.82 -29.63
C ALA A 372 25.41 -34.64 -29.71
N ALA A 373 25.91 -33.40 -29.82
CA ALA A 373 25.08 -32.22 -29.93
C ALA A 373 24.15 -32.28 -31.14
N ARG A 374 24.65 -32.72 -32.30
CA ARG A 374 23.84 -32.93 -33.51
C ARG A 374 22.80 -34.02 -33.32
N ALA A 375 23.17 -35.17 -32.77
CA ALA A 375 22.23 -36.26 -32.51
C ALA A 375 21.08 -35.81 -31.57
N MET A 376 21.39 -35.01 -30.55
CA MET A 376 20.40 -34.43 -29.64
C MET A 376 19.47 -33.44 -30.36
N LEU A 377 20.03 -32.48 -31.11
CA LEU A 377 19.23 -31.44 -31.78
C LEU A 377 18.38 -31.98 -32.93
N GLU A 378 18.91 -32.91 -33.71
CA GLU A 378 18.26 -33.46 -34.91
C GLU A 378 17.32 -34.61 -34.56
N GLN A 379 17.85 -35.68 -33.95
CA GLN A 379 17.10 -36.90 -33.68
C GLN A 379 16.37 -36.87 -32.34
N GLY A 380 16.94 -36.17 -31.34
CA GLY A 380 16.26 -35.89 -30.08
C GLY A 380 15.17 -34.82 -30.20
N GLY A 381 15.30 -33.90 -31.16
CA GLY A 381 14.35 -32.83 -31.43
C GLY A 381 14.31 -31.72 -30.37
N TYR A 382 15.34 -31.61 -29.51
CA TYR A 382 15.40 -30.61 -28.44
C TYR A 382 15.44 -29.18 -28.98
N GLY A 383 14.61 -28.29 -28.43
CA GLY A 383 14.53 -26.87 -28.77
C GLY A 383 15.73 -26.07 -28.26
N SER A 384 16.30 -26.52 -27.15
CA SER A 384 17.47 -25.93 -26.51
C SER A 384 18.49 -27.01 -26.14
N LEU A 385 19.78 -26.66 -26.18
CA LEU A 385 20.88 -27.52 -25.75
C LEU A 385 21.80 -26.74 -24.81
N LEU A 386 21.97 -27.21 -23.58
CA LEU A 386 22.96 -26.72 -22.63
C LEU A 386 24.16 -27.68 -22.59
N ILE A 387 25.34 -27.17 -22.92
CA ILE A 387 26.58 -27.95 -23.00
C ILE A 387 27.52 -27.53 -21.87
N PHE A 388 27.70 -28.40 -20.87
CA PHE A 388 28.70 -28.21 -19.82
C PHE A 388 30.06 -28.75 -20.25
N LEU A 389 31.08 -27.88 -20.23
CA LEU A 389 32.43 -28.19 -20.72
C LEU A 389 33.54 -28.03 -19.65
N ALA A 390 33.19 -27.82 -18.39
CA ALA A 390 34.18 -27.57 -17.31
C ALA A 390 35.22 -26.48 -17.72
N ALA A 391 36.51 -26.82 -17.74
CA ALA A 391 37.61 -25.91 -18.09
C ALA A 391 37.98 -25.91 -19.60
N PHE A 392 37.16 -26.50 -20.48
CA PHE A 392 37.41 -26.54 -21.93
C PHE A 392 37.36 -25.14 -22.59
N GLY A 393 36.99 -24.07 -21.87
CA GLY A 393 37.06 -22.68 -22.35
C GLY A 393 38.38 -21.96 -22.03
N SER A 394 39.34 -22.63 -21.39
CA SER A 394 40.47 -21.97 -20.72
C SER A 394 41.76 -21.87 -21.55
N THR A 395 41.83 -22.49 -22.74
CA THR A 395 43.00 -22.39 -23.64
C THR A 395 42.59 -21.88 -25.02
N PRO A 396 43.45 -21.16 -25.77
CA PRO A 396 43.10 -20.61 -27.09
C PRO A 396 42.62 -21.68 -28.10
N ALA A 397 43.23 -22.87 -28.08
CA ALA A 397 42.84 -23.96 -28.96
C ALA A 397 41.41 -24.48 -28.67
N MET A 398 41.09 -24.67 -27.39
CA MET A 398 39.76 -25.13 -26.99
C MET A 398 38.70 -24.02 -27.13
N GLN A 399 39.07 -22.75 -26.90
CA GLN A 399 38.23 -21.58 -27.18
C GLN A 399 37.83 -21.52 -28.66
N ALA A 400 38.78 -21.67 -29.58
CA ALA A 400 38.52 -21.69 -31.02
C ALA A 400 37.59 -22.85 -31.42
N MET A 401 37.75 -24.00 -30.78
CA MET A 401 36.90 -25.17 -31.00
C MET A 401 35.47 -24.98 -30.47
N GLN A 402 35.30 -24.39 -29.28
CA GLN A 402 33.99 -24.03 -28.76
C GLN A 402 33.29 -23.01 -29.67
N GLN A 403 34.02 -22.01 -30.17
CA GLN A 403 33.49 -21.05 -31.15
C GLN A 403 33.08 -21.75 -32.46
N GLN A 404 33.88 -22.70 -32.94
CA GLN A 404 33.56 -23.46 -34.14
C GLN A 404 32.29 -24.29 -33.96
N LEU A 405 32.18 -25.01 -32.84
CA LEU A 405 30.98 -25.78 -32.50
C LEU A 405 29.75 -24.87 -32.42
N ALA A 406 29.86 -23.72 -31.74
CA ALA A 406 28.78 -22.73 -31.67
C ALA A 406 28.34 -22.27 -33.06
N ARG A 407 29.30 -21.92 -33.93
CA ARG A 407 29.04 -21.53 -35.33
C ARG A 407 28.29 -22.60 -36.10
N ASP A 408 28.80 -23.82 -36.08
CA ASP A 408 28.27 -24.92 -36.87
C ASP A 408 26.86 -25.31 -36.42
N LEU A 409 26.63 -25.43 -35.11
CA LEU A 409 25.31 -25.74 -34.58
C LEU A 409 24.30 -24.62 -34.86
N ARG A 410 24.69 -23.34 -34.75
CA ARG A 410 23.78 -22.22 -35.03
C ARG A 410 23.48 -22.05 -36.52
N ARG A 411 24.43 -22.36 -37.40
CA ARG A 411 24.21 -22.41 -38.85
C ARG A 411 23.24 -23.53 -39.23
N ASP A 412 23.46 -24.73 -38.71
CA ASP A 412 22.72 -25.91 -39.14
C ASP A 412 21.35 -26.04 -38.43
N PHE A 413 21.21 -25.41 -37.25
CA PHE A 413 19.98 -25.42 -36.44
C PHE A 413 19.56 -24.01 -36.00
N PRO A 414 19.22 -23.09 -36.93
CA PRO A 414 19.00 -21.67 -36.62
C PRO A 414 17.85 -21.40 -35.64
N GLY A 415 16.85 -22.30 -35.56
CA GLY A 415 15.72 -22.22 -34.62
C GLY A 415 15.98 -22.83 -33.23
N ARG A 416 17.20 -23.30 -32.95
CA ARG A 416 17.56 -23.99 -31.69
C ARG A 416 18.46 -23.13 -30.83
N LEU A 417 18.17 -23.07 -29.54
CA LEU A 417 19.03 -22.37 -28.58
C LEU A 417 20.23 -23.23 -28.22
N VAL A 418 21.44 -22.68 -28.30
CA VAL A 418 22.67 -23.35 -27.87
C VAL A 418 23.34 -22.50 -26.81
N MET A 419 23.49 -23.08 -25.62
CA MET A 419 24.11 -22.44 -24.46
C MET A 419 25.26 -23.31 -23.96
N PHE A 420 26.29 -22.66 -23.44
CA PHE A 420 27.43 -23.31 -22.83
C PHE A 420 27.47 -23.02 -21.33
N SER A 421 28.01 -23.96 -20.57
CA SER A 421 28.51 -23.69 -19.24
C SER A 421 29.98 -24.07 -19.14
N ALA A 422 30.82 -23.05 -18.98
CA ALA A 422 32.28 -23.16 -18.94
C ALA A 422 32.89 -21.88 -18.36
N LEU A 423 34.14 -21.96 -17.91
CA LEU A 423 34.94 -20.78 -17.62
C LEU A 423 35.35 -20.11 -18.94
N ALA A 424 34.92 -18.87 -19.14
CA ALA A 424 35.19 -18.09 -20.35
C ALA A 424 35.53 -16.65 -19.96
N ASP A 425 36.61 -16.11 -20.55
CA ASP A 425 36.93 -14.69 -20.45
C ASP A 425 35.99 -13.83 -21.31
N ALA A 426 36.07 -12.51 -21.15
CA ALA A 426 35.20 -11.58 -21.88
C ALA A 426 35.38 -11.62 -23.40
N ALA A 427 36.56 -12.00 -23.91
CA ALA A 427 36.79 -12.11 -25.35
C ALA A 427 36.09 -13.35 -25.92
N GLN A 428 36.18 -14.48 -25.21
CA GLN A 428 35.48 -15.71 -25.55
C GLN A 428 33.96 -15.55 -25.47
N GLN A 429 33.45 -14.88 -24.42
CA GLN A 429 32.01 -14.59 -24.29
C GLN A 429 31.48 -13.81 -25.49
N ARG A 430 32.14 -12.71 -25.88
CA ARG A 430 31.77 -11.92 -27.08
C ARG A 430 31.84 -12.73 -28.37
N ALA A 431 32.83 -13.61 -28.52
CA ALA A 431 32.97 -14.45 -29.71
C ALA A 431 31.82 -15.46 -29.85
N LEU A 432 31.33 -16.01 -28.74
CA LEU A 432 30.16 -16.89 -28.70
C LEU A 432 28.85 -16.12 -28.93
N GLU A 433 28.73 -14.93 -28.33
CA GLU A 433 27.59 -14.03 -28.52
C GLU A 433 27.40 -13.64 -29.99
N ALA A 434 28.51 -13.40 -30.71
CA ALA A 434 28.48 -13.12 -32.15
C ALA A 434 27.89 -14.27 -32.98
N GLN A 435 27.80 -15.49 -32.43
CA GLN A 435 27.14 -16.64 -33.06
C GLN A 435 25.70 -16.85 -32.56
N GLY A 436 25.24 -16.01 -31.62
CA GLY A 436 23.95 -16.16 -30.96
C GLY A 436 23.96 -17.21 -29.84
N CYS A 437 25.12 -17.50 -29.25
CA CYS A 437 25.28 -18.42 -28.12
C CYS A 437 25.74 -17.69 -26.85
N LEU A 438 25.33 -18.17 -25.69
CA LEU A 438 25.77 -17.64 -24.40
C LEU A 438 26.55 -18.68 -23.60
N CYS A 439 27.48 -18.20 -22.76
CA CYS A 439 28.29 -19.02 -21.88
C CYS A 439 28.16 -18.56 -20.43
N TYR A 440 27.78 -19.47 -19.53
CA TYR A 440 27.60 -19.20 -18.11
C TYR A 440 28.66 -19.94 -17.29
N GLY A 441 29.27 -19.27 -16.30
CA GLY A 441 30.22 -19.93 -15.40
C GLY A 441 29.57 -20.99 -14.50
N ASP A 442 28.27 -20.88 -14.29
CA ASP A 442 27.45 -21.78 -13.46
C ASP A 442 26.26 -22.30 -14.30
N PRO A 443 26.09 -23.63 -14.44
CA PRO A 443 24.99 -24.19 -15.22
C PRO A 443 23.61 -23.93 -14.59
N ALA A 444 23.50 -23.76 -13.26
CA ALA A 444 22.23 -23.46 -12.62
C ALA A 444 21.63 -22.14 -13.14
N ARG A 445 22.48 -21.12 -13.37
CA ARG A 445 22.08 -19.86 -14.01
C ARG A 445 21.54 -20.07 -15.42
N ALA A 446 22.19 -20.92 -16.22
CA ALA A 446 21.71 -21.25 -17.57
C ALA A 446 20.35 -21.95 -17.54
N ILE A 447 20.12 -22.83 -16.57
CA ILE A 447 18.85 -23.53 -16.38
C ILE A 447 17.72 -22.56 -16.01
N ARG A 448 18.00 -21.58 -15.14
CA ARG A 448 17.03 -20.51 -14.82
C ARG A 448 16.62 -19.70 -16.06
N VAL A 449 17.58 -19.39 -16.94
CA VAL A 449 17.31 -18.73 -18.22
C VAL A 449 16.47 -19.63 -19.13
N LEU A 450 16.79 -20.92 -19.23
CA LEU A 450 16.00 -21.89 -20.00
C LEU A 450 14.56 -21.98 -19.51
N ALA A 451 14.33 -21.95 -18.19
CA ALA A 451 12.99 -21.94 -17.59
C ALA A 451 12.17 -20.72 -18.03
N ALA A 452 12.78 -19.54 -18.02
CA ALA A 452 12.14 -18.32 -18.50
C ALA A 452 11.81 -18.38 -20.00
N LEU A 453 12.72 -18.92 -20.82
CA LEU A 453 12.50 -19.07 -22.26
C LEU A 453 11.39 -20.08 -22.58
N ALA A 454 11.34 -21.20 -21.85
CA ALA A 454 10.26 -22.17 -21.95
C ALA A 454 8.92 -21.56 -21.55
N PHE A 455 8.89 -20.77 -20.48
CA PHE A 455 7.71 -19.99 -20.09
C PHE A 455 7.25 -19.05 -21.20
N PHE A 456 8.14 -18.23 -21.77
CA PHE A 456 7.77 -17.32 -22.86
C PHE A 456 7.30 -18.06 -24.13
N HIS A 457 7.83 -19.25 -24.40
CA HIS A 457 7.35 -20.09 -25.48
C HIS A 457 5.90 -20.54 -25.23
N ASP A 458 5.62 -21.17 -24.08
CA ASP A 458 4.26 -21.61 -23.69
C ASP A 458 3.26 -20.45 -23.74
N ARG A 459 3.60 -19.30 -23.14
CA ARG A 459 2.71 -18.14 -23.08
C ARG A 459 2.42 -17.51 -24.44
N GLN A 460 3.33 -17.63 -25.40
CA GLN A 460 3.11 -17.14 -26.76
C GLN A 460 2.14 -18.02 -27.57
N GLN A 461 2.21 -19.34 -27.37
CA GLN A 461 1.36 -20.29 -28.09
C GLN A 461 -0.09 -20.26 -27.61
N ARG A 462 -0.33 -19.74 -26.40
CA ARG A 462 -1.67 -19.62 -25.85
C ARG A 462 -2.46 -18.54 -26.57
N PRO A 463 -3.70 -18.84 -27.03
CA PRO A 463 -4.57 -17.83 -27.58
C PRO A 463 -4.81 -16.74 -26.54
N ALA A 464 -4.96 -15.50 -27.01
CA ALA A 464 -5.44 -14.45 -26.13
C ALA A 464 -6.80 -14.89 -25.56
N ALA A 465 -6.92 -14.92 -24.24
CA ALA A 465 -8.21 -15.18 -23.62
C ALA A 465 -9.18 -14.11 -24.13
N GLU A 466 -10.29 -14.52 -24.76
CA GLU A 466 -11.38 -13.60 -25.07
C GLU A 466 -11.90 -13.04 -23.74
N LEU A 467 -11.56 -11.78 -23.46
CA LEU A 467 -12.08 -11.03 -22.32
C LEU A 467 -13.52 -10.60 -22.65
N ALA A 468 -14.47 -11.53 -22.57
CA ALA A 468 -15.90 -11.24 -22.50
C ALA A 468 -16.57 -12.31 -21.62
N VAL A 469 -17.47 -11.97 -20.70
CA VAL A 469 -18.77 -11.34 -20.96
C VAL A 469 -19.09 -10.32 -19.86
N ALA A 470 -19.72 -9.21 -20.25
CA ALA A 470 -20.49 -8.36 -19.35
C ALA A 470 -21.62 -9.19 -18.72
N ALA A 471 -21.35 -9.82 -17.59
CA ALA A 471 -22.40 -10.36 -16.75
C ALA A 471 -23.26 -9.19 -16.25
N PRO A 472 -24.59 -9.31 -16.19
CA PRO A 472 -25.42 -8.29 -15.59
C PRO A 472 -24.93 -8.03 -14.16
N PRO A 473 -24.83 -6.76 -13.74
CA PRO A 473 -24.29 -6.43 -12.42
C PRO A 473 -25.13 -7.09 -11.31
N VAL A 474 -24.44 -7.67 -10.33
CA VAL A 474 -25.06 -8.27 -9.15
C VAL A 474 -24.91 -7.28 -8.01
N ALA A 475 -26.00 -6.61 -7.62
CA ALA A 475 -25.98 -5.69 -6.50
C ALA A 475 -26.07 -6.46 -5.17
N LEU A 476 -25.00 -6.41 -4.36
CA LEU A 476 -25.00 -6.99 -3.02
C LEU A 476 -25.44 -5.95 -1.97
N ARG A 477 -26.37 -6.34 -1.08
CA ARG A 477 -26.62 -5.70 0.22
C ARG A 477 -25.30 -5.59 1.01
N PRO A 478 -24.92 -4.43 1.55
CA PRO A 478 -23.70 -4.28 2.35
C PRO A 478 -23.73 -5.10 3.65
N GLY A 479 -22.55 -5.49 4.12
CA GLY A 479 -22.34 -6.23 5.37
C GLY A 479 -22.26 -7.74 5.18
N ALA A 480 -22.34 -8.46 6.30
CA ALA A 480 -22.31 -9.92 6.32
C ALA A 480 -23.67 -10.51 5.93
N TYR A 481 -23.61 -11.55 5.11
CA TYR A 481 -24.72 -12.43 4.79
C TYR A 481 -24.69 -13.61 5.72
N HIS A 482 -25.84 -14.04 6.23
CA HIS A 482 -25.89 -15.34 6.88
C HIS A 482 -25.88 -16.46 5.82
N GLU A 483 -25.52 -17.66 6.24
CA GLU A 483 -25.25 -18.81 5.34
C GLU A 483 -26.39 -19.06 4.33
N ALA A 484 -27.65 -19.00 4.76
CA ALA A 484 -28.79 -19.21 3.87
C ALA A 484 -28.90 -18.14 2.76
N GLU A 485 -28.69 -16.85 3.07
CA GLU A 485 -28.70 -15.78 2.06
C GLU A 485 -27.51 -15.93 1.11
N ALA A 486 -26.31 -16.22 1.66
CA ALA A 486 -25.10 -16.38 0.87
C ALA A 486 -25.27 -17.51 -0.16
N LEU A 487 -25.71 -18.70 0.28
CA LEU A 487 -25.96 -19.84 -0.61
C LEU A 487 -27.04 -19.53 -1.65
N GLN A 488 -28.09 -18.77 -1.28
CA GLN A 488 -29.13 -18.37 -2.22
C GLN A 488 -28.59 -17.44 -3.31
N VAL A 489 -27.85 -16.38 -2.95
CA VAL A 489 -27.22 -15.45 -3.89
C VAL A 489 -26.28 -16.19 -4.86
N LEU A 490 -25.51 -17.14 -4.33
CA LEU A 490 -24.59 -17.95 -5.14
C LEU A 490 -25.34 -18.89 -6.08
N ARG A 491 -26.43 -19.51 -5.62
CA ARG A 491 -27.31 -20.35 -6.45
C ARG A 491 -27.94 -19.57 -7.59
N ASP A 492 -28.45 -18.38 -7.31
CA ASP A 492 -29.06 -17.48 -8.30
C ASP A 492 -28.02 -16.97 -9.32
N SER A 493 -26.75 -16.92 -8.90
CA SER A 493 -25.59 -16.65 -9.76
C SER A 493 -25.07 -17.90 -10.49
N GLY A 494 -25.75 -19.04 -10.35
CA GLY A 494 -25.45 -20.29 -11.04
C GLY A 494 -24.37 -21.15 -10.39
N LEU A 495 -23.83 -20.79 -9.22
CA LEU A 495 -22.88 -21.65 -8.52
C LEU A 495 -23.56 -22.91 -7.97
N PRO A 496 -22.86 -24.07 -7.98
CA PRO A 496 -23.46 -25.30 -7.52
C PRO A 496 -23.38 -25.36 -5.99
N VAL A 497 -24.52 -25.11 -5.34
CA VAL A 497 -24.66 -25.15 -3.88
C VAL A 497 -25.60 -26.27 -3.47
N THR A 498 -25.42 -26.81 -2.27
CA THR A 498 -26.35 -27.79 -1.69
C THR A 498 -27.78 -27.23 -1.63
N PRO A 499 -28.85 -28.03 -1.82
CA PRO A 499 -30.25 -27.56 -1.78
C PRO A 499 -30.72 -27.32 -0.34
N ALA A 500 -29.96 -26.52 0.41
CA ALA A 500 -30.27 -26.14 1.78
C ALA A 500 -31.54 -25.28 1.88
N ARG A 501 -32.29 -25.47 2.97
CA ARG A 501 -33.52 -24.76 3.30
C ARG A 501 -33.41 -24.15 4.70
N HIS A 502 -33.76 -22.88 4.84
CA HIS A 502 -33.78 -22.18 6.12
C HIS A 502 -35.08 -22.47 6.87
N ALA A 503 -34.98 -22.96 8.10
CA ALA A 503 -36.08 -23.18 9.02
C ALA A 503 -35.96 -22.24 10.22
N GLN A 504 -37.00 -21.44 10.47
CA GLN A 504 -37.09 -20.55 11.63
C GLN A 504 -37.72 -21.22 12.85
N SER A 505 -38.30 -22.42 12.66
CA SER A 505 -38.93 -23.20 13.72
C SER A 505 -38.60 -24.69 13.61
N ARG A 506 -38.81 -25.41 14.71
CA ARG A 506 -38.67 -26.88 14.78
C ARG A 506 -39.57 -27.57 13.75
N ASP A 507 -40.82 -27.14 13.62
CA ASP A 507 -41.78 -27.71 12.67
C ASP A 507 -41.34 -27.48 11.22
N GLU A 508 -40.79 -26.30 10.91
CA GLU A 508 -40.17 -26.04 9.61
C GLU A 508 -38.97 -26.94 9.35
N ALA A 509 -38.10 -27.12 10.33
CA ALA A 509 -36.91 -27.94 10.20
C ALA A 509 -37.28 -29.41 9.91
N LEU A 510 -38.31 -29.93 10.60
CA LEU A 510 -38.86 -31.26 10.36
C LEU A 510 -39.49 -31.39 8.97
N ARG A 511 -40.31 -30.42 8.55
CA ARG A 511 -40.90 -30.42 7.20
C ARG A 511 -39.82 -30.39 6.12
N HIS A 512 -38.78 -29.58 6.28
CA HIS A 512 -37.66 -29.50 5.35
C HIS A 512 -36.84 -30.78 5.33
N ALA A 513 -36.58 -31.40 6.49
CA ALA A 513 -35.88 -32.67 6.58
C ALA A 513 -36.64 -33.79 5.83
N ARG A 514 -37.97 -33.90 6.03
CA ARG A 514 -38.82 -34.84 5.28
C ARG A 514 -38.76 -34.62 3.78
N ALA A 515 -38.83 -33.36 3.35
CA ALA A 515 -38.85 -33.00 1.93
C ALA A 515 -37.50 -33.23 1.23
N LEU A 516 -36.39 -33.05 1.96
CA LEU A 516 -35.04 -33.29 1.44
C LEU A 516 -34.64 -34.77 1.46
N GLY A 517 -35.26 -35.57 2.34
CA GLY A 517 -34.93 -36.97 2.56
C GLY A 517 -33.71 -37.14 3.48
N PHE A 518 -33.72 -38.20 4.29
CA PHE A 518 -32.66 -38.51 5.24
C PHE A 518 -31.51 -39.33 4.58
N PRO A 519 -30.25 -39.19 5.04
CA PRO A 519 -29.82 -38.35 6.15
C PRO A 519 -29.64 -36.87 5.79
N VAL A 520 -29.94 -35.99 6.75
CA VAL A 520 -29.76 -34.53 6.64
C VAL A 520 -28.73 -34.00 7.63
N VAL A 521 -28.33 -32.75 7.41
CA VAL A 521 -27.49 -31.94 8.30
C VAL A 521 -28.30 -30.73 8.75
N MET A 522 -28.16 -30.34 10.01
CA MET A 522 -28.67 -29.08 10.53
C MET A 522 -27.53 -28.20 11.02
N LYS A 523 -27.55 -26.92 10.65
CA LYS A 523 -26.58 -25.91 11.09
C LYS A 523 -27.27 -24.65 11.60
N VAL A 524 -26.71 -23.97 12.59
CA VAL A 524 -27.26 -22.69 13.06
C VAL A 524 -27.12 -21.59 12.00
N VAL A 525 -28.20 -20.85 11.78
CA VAL A 525 -28.19 -19.65 10.94
C VAL A 525 -27.98 -18.42 11.82
N SER A 526 -26.80 -17.84 11.71
CA SER A 526 -26.43 -16.58 12.37
C SER A 526 -25.32 -15.90 11.57
N ALA A 527 -25.44 -14.58 11.37
CA ALA A 527 -24.37 -13.75 10.80
C ALA A 527 -23.27 -13.43 11.84
N ASP A 528 -23.55 -13.64 13.13
CA ASP A 528 -22.63 -13.35 14.23
C ASP A 528 -21.74 -14.57 14.56
N ILE A 529 -21.98 -15.73 13.91
CA ILE A 529 -21.28 -16.99 14.16
C ILE A 529 -20.71 -17.55 12.85
N THR A 530 -19.43 -17.28 12.61
CA THR A 530 -18.67 -17.79 11.45
C THR A 530 -18.28 -19.26 11.64
N HIS A 531 -17.67 -19.62 12.78
CA HIS A 531 -17.24 -20.98 13.10
C HIS A 531 -18.31 -21.76 13.89
N LYS A 532 -19.30 -22.29 13.16
CA LYS A 532 -20.50 -22.91 13.75
C LYS A 532 -20.21 -24.18 14.56
N SER A 533 -19.23 -24.96 14.13
CA SER A 533 -18.85 -26.21 14.80
C SER A 533 -18.34 -25.96 16.22
N ASP A 534 -17.61 -24.87 16.44
CA ASP A 534 -16.98 -24.54 17.72
C ASP A 534 -18.00 -24.21 18.82
N VAL A 535 -19.17 -23.73 18.42
CA VAL A 535 -20.29 -23.43 19.32
C VAL A 535 -21.31 -24.57 19.42
N GLY A 536 -21.00 -25.76 18.87
CA GLY A 536 -21.93 -26.88 18.79
C GLY A 536 -23.13 -26.62 17.86
N GLY A 537 -22.98 -25.65 16.95
CA GLY A 537 -24.03 -25.19 16.05
C GLY A 537 -24.24 -26.07 14.82
N VAL A 538 -23.60 -27.24 14.73
CA VAL A 538 -23.70 -28.18 13.60
C VAL A 538 -24.02 -29.57 14.10
N VAL A 539 -25.03 -30.21 13.49
CA VAL A 539 -25.38 -31.61 13.71
C VAL A 539 -25.43 -32.33 12.38
N LEU A 540 -24.55 -33.34 12.25
CA LEU A 540 -24.44 -34.18 11.06
C LEU A 540 -25.22 -35.49 11.23
N ASP A 541 -25.43 -36.19 10.11
CA ASP A 541 -25.97 -37.57 10.04
C ASP A 541 -27.30 -37.77 10.78
N ILE A 542 -28.24 -36.85 10.58
CA ILE A 542 -29.60 -36.94 11.12
C ILE A 542 -30.38 -37.91 10.24
N ARG A 543 -30.82 -39.05 10.78
CA ARG A 543 -31.35 -40.18 9.97
C ARG A 543 -32.86 -40.33 9.95
N ASP A 544 -33.57 -39.64 10.84
CA ASP A 544 -35.02 -39.71 10.98
C ASP A 544 -35.57 -38.43 11.63
N GLU A 545 -36.90 -38.34 11.74
CA GLU A 545 -37.60 -37.17 12.26
C GLU A 545 -37.34 -36.94 13.74
N ASP A 546 -37.25 -38.00 14.55
CA ASP A 546 -36.99 -37.88 15.99
C ASP A 546 -35.60 -37.30 16.21
N ALA A 547 -34.59 -37.80 15.48
CA ALA A 547 -33.24 -37.26 15.50
C ALA A 547 -33.20 -35.80 15.02
N ALA A 548 -34.00 -35.44 14.02
CA ALA A 548 -34.10 -34.06 13.51
C ALA A 548 -34.68 -33.10 14.55
N ALA A 549 -35.70 -33.55 15.28
CA ALA A 549 -36.32 -32.77 16.35
C ALA A 549 -35.32 -32.50 17.49
N HIS A 550 -34.60 -33.55 17.92
CA HIS A 550 -33.55 -33.44 18.93
C HIS A 550 -32.35 -32.59 18.45
N ALA A 551 -31.98 -32.70 17.17
CA ALA A 551 -30.89 -31.92 16.60
C ALA A 551 -31.19 -30.42 16.63
N TYR A 552 -32.41 -30.01 16.24
CA TYR A 552 -32.86 -28.62 16.30
C TYR A 552 -32.76 -28.06 17.73
N ASP A 553 -33.33 -28.78 18.70
CA ASP A 553 -33.36 -28.35 20.10
C ASP A 553 -31.93 -28.27 20.68
N ARG A 554 -31.07 -29.24 20.34
CA ARG A 554 -29.66 -29.28 20.78
C ARG A 554 -28.84 -28.12 20.22
N ILE A 555 -29.00 -27.79 18.93
CA ILE A 555 -28.25 -26.69 18.29
C ILE A 555 -28.56 -25.37 18.98
N LEU A 556 -29.84 -25.05 19.16
CA LEU A 556 -30.24 -23.79 19.77
C LEU A 556 -29.79 -23.71 21.24
N ALA A 557 -29.89 -24.81 22.00
CA ALA A 557 -29.41 -24.86 23.38
C ALA A 557 -27.88 -24.69 23.47
N ALA A 558 -27.11 -25.34 22.59
CA ALA A 558 -25.66 -25.24 22.55
C ALA A 558 -25.20 -23.81 22.22
N VAL A 559 -25.80 -23.20 21.21
CA VAL A 559 -25.47 -21.84 20.77
C VAL A 559 -25.88 -20.82 21.83
N ALA A 560 -27.05 -20.94 22.45
CA ALA A 560 -27.47 -20.05 23.54
C ALA A 560 -26.50 -20.07 24.73
N LYS A 561 -25.83 -21.22 24.97
CA LYS A 561 -24.81 -21.36 26.02
C LYS A 561 -23.44 -20.81 25.60
N ALA A 562 -22.99 -21.15 24.40
CA ALA A 562 -21.64 -20.82 23.93
C ALA A 562 -21.51 -19.39 23.38
N ALA A 563 -22.58 -18.84 22.81
CA ALA A 563 -22.62 -17.52 22.19
C ALA A 563 -23.93 -16.78 22.54
N PRO A 564 -24.16 -16.41 23.81
CA PRO A 564 -25.44 -15.86 24.28
C PRO A 564 -25.82 -14.51 23.64
N GLN A 565 -24.84 -13.78 23.10
CA GLN A 565 -25.05 -12.49 22.44
C GLN A 565 -25.32 -12.63 20.93
N ALA A 566 -25.19 -13.84 20.35
CA ALA A 566 -25.34 -14.04 18.91
C ALA A 566 -26.82 -14.11 18.52
N ARG A 567 -27.19 -13.40 17.46
CA ARG A 567 -28.55 -13.44 16.90
C ARG A 567 -28.71 -14.71 16.09
N THR A 568 -29.51 -15.64 16.60
CA THR A 568 -29.85 -16.88 15.90
C THR A 568 -31.19 -16.71 15.17
N GLN A 569 -31.25 -17.21 13.95
CA GLN A 569 -32.45 -17.13 13.10
C GLN A 569 -33.00 -18.52 12.78
N GLY A 570 -32.78 -19.50 13.68
CA GLY A 570 -33.14 -20.91 13.46
C GLY A 570 -31.99 -21.72 12.85
N VAL A 571 -32.32 -22.68 11.99
CA VAL A 571 -31.35 -23.62 11.42
C VAL A 571 -31.46 -23.73 9.89
N LEU A 572 -30.34 -24.07 9.27
CA LEU A 572 -30.26 -24.48 7.88
C LEU A 572 -30.33 -26.00 7.82
N VAL A 573 -31.29 -26.54 7.07
CA VAL A 573 -31.44 -27.99 6.83
C VAL A 573 -30.95 -28.30 5.42
N ALA A 574 -30.00 -29.21 5.28
CA ALA A 574 -29.43 -29.60 3.99
C ALA A 574 -29.26 -31.13 3.89
N PRO A 575 -29.29 -31.73 2.69
CA PRO A 575 -28.93 -33.14 2.54
C PRO A 575 -27.50 -33.41 3.02
N MET A 576 -27.27 -34.55 3.65
CA MET A 576 -25.92 -34.96 4.02
C MET A 576 -25.18 -35.47 2.78
N VAL A 577 -24.25 -34.67 2.28
CA VAL A 577 -23.33 -35.07 1.20
C VAL A 577 -22.27 -36.01 1.78
N ARG A 578 -22.10 -37.18 1.15
CA ARG A 578 -21.12 -38.20 1.56
C ARG A 578 -20.18 -38.53 0.41
N GLY A 579 -18.90 -38.69 0.73
CA GLY A 579 -17.86 -38.93 -0.26
C GLY A 579 -17.49 -37.67 -1.05
N GLY A 580 -16.45 -37.79 -1.86
CA GLY A 580 -15.84 -36.66 -2.58
C GLY A 580 -14.63 -36.06 -1.86
N VAL A 581 -13.93 -35.18 -2.56
CA VAL A 581 -12.75 -34.45 -2.07
C VAL A 581 -13.20 -33.05 -1.68
N GLU A 582 -12.95 -32.63 -0.44
CA GLU A 582 -13.23 -31.27 0.00
C GLU A 582 -12.20 -30.30 -0.58
N CYS A 583 -12.69 -29.23 -1.20
CA CYS A 583 -11.93 -28.10 -1.72
C CYS A 583 -12.42 -26.81 -1.06
N ILE A 584 -11.62 -25.76 -1.14
CA ILE A 584 -12.04 -24.39 -0.87
C ILE A 584 -12.06 -23.61 -2.18
N LEU A 585 -13.08 -22.79 -2.37
CA LEU A 585 -13.19 -21.90 -3.52
C LEU A 585 -13.62 -20.52 -3.04
N GLY A 586 -12.83 -19.49 -3.31
CA GLY A 586 -13.11 -18.15 -2.83
C GLY A 586 -12.78 -17.07 -3.85
N ALA A 587 -13.34 -15.88 -3.65
CA ALA A 587 -12.97 -14.70 -4.39
C ALA A 587 -12.95 -13.48 -3.47
N ARG A 588 -12.00 -12.58 -3.70
CA ARG A 588 -11.87 -11.31 -2.97
C ARG A 588 -11.47 -10.20 -3.93
N ARG A 589 -11.70 -8.95 -3.55
CA ARG A 589 -11.30 -7.79 -4.36
C ARG A 589 -9.98 -7.20 -3.89
N ASP A 590 -8.94 -7.29 -4.72
CA ASP A 590 -7.73 -6.49 -4.56
C ASP A 590 -8.03 -5.03 -4.94
N PRO A 591 -7.59 -4.04 -4.14
CA PRO A 591 -7.91 -2.63 -4.38
C PRO A 591 -7.31 -2.06 -5.68
N VAL A 592 -6.26 -2.67 -6.23
CA VAL A 592 -5.53 -2.19 -7.42
C VAL A 592 -5.75 -3.12 -8.61
N LEU A 593 -5.64 -4.42 -8.41
CA LEU A 593 -5.66 -5.46 -9.45
C LEU A 593 -7.06 -6.04 -9.70
N GLY A 594 -8.05 -5.70 -8.87
CA GLY A 594 -9.44 -6.12 -9.03
C GLY A 594 -9.75 -7.49 -8.44
N PRO A 595 -10.81 -8.19 -8.92
CA PRO A 595 -11.22 -9.47 -8.34
C PRO A 595 -10.19 -10.58 -8.55
N VAL A 596 -9.88 -11.29 -7.46
CA VAL A 596 -8.95 -12.42 -7.39
C VAL A 596 -9.73 -13.66 -6.97
N VAL A 597 -9.60 -14.75 -7.71
CA VAL A 597 -10.20 -16.05 -7.44
C VAL A 597 -9.14 -16.99 -6.88
N MET A 598 -9.52 -17.77 -5.87
CA MET A 598 -8.69 -18.74 -5.17
C MET A 598 -9.35 -20.11 -5.19
N VAL A 599 -8.58 -21.16 -5.49
CA VAL A 599 -8.95 -22.54 -5.19
C VAL A 599 -7.87 -23.19 -4.32
N GLY A 600 -8.26 -24.08 -3.42
CA GLY A 600 -7.33 -24.87 -2.62
C GLY A 600 -7.91 -26.23 -2.24
N ALA A 601 -7.08 -27.08 -1.63
CA ALA A 601 -7.61 -28.20 -0.83
C ALA A 601 -8.53 -27.64 0.26
N GLY A 602 -9.59 -28.34 0.68
CA GLY A 602 -10.56 -27.87 1.67
C GLY A 602 -10.40 -28.52 3.05
N GLY A 603 -11.23 -28.09 4.02
CA GLY A 603 -11.30 -28.64 5.37
C GLY A 603 -10.36 -27.95 6.38
N VAL A 604 -10.13 -28.56 7.54
CA VAL A 604 -9.27 -27.99 8.61
C VAL A 604 -7.77 -27.91 8.24
N ASN A 605 -7.34 -28.55 7.15
CA ASN A 605 -5.92 -28.63 6.79
C ASN A 605 -5.42 -27.47 5.90
N VAL A 606 -6.31 -26.57 5.44
CA VAL A 606 -5.98 -25.48 4.51
C VAL A 606 -5.04 -24.45 5.14
N GLU A 607 -5.39 -23.98 6.35
CA GLU A 607 -4.61 -23.00 7.10
C GLU A 607 -3.19 -23.52 7.42
N LEU A 608 -3.06 -24.84 7.55
CA LEU A 608 -1.79 -25.50 7.91
C LEU A 608 -0.87 -25.71 6.70
N LEU A 609 -1.41 -25.98 5.50
CA LEU A 609 -0.63 -26.42 4.33
C LEU A 609 -0.38 -25.31 3.28
N GLY A 610 -1.21 -24.26 3.26
CA GLY A 610 -1.09 -23.16 2.29
C GLY A 610 -1.19 -23.62 0.83
N ASP A 611 -1.89 -24.73 0.56
CA ASP A 611 -2.02 -25.33 -0.77
C ASP A 611 -3.14 -24.65 -1.58
N VAL A 612 -2.83 -23.48 -2.13
CA VAL A 612 -3.78 -22.64 -2.86
C VAL A 612 -3.22 -22.17 -4.21
N ALA A 613 -4.11 -22.02 -5.18
CA ALA A 613 -3.84 -21.42 -6.48
C ALA A 613 -4.71 -20.19 -6.69
N LEU A 614 -4.08 -19.09 -7.13
CA LEU A 614 -4.74 -17.80 -7.39
C LEU A 614 -4.78 -17.48 -8.89
N ARG A 615 -5.84 -16.79 -9.32
CA ARG A 615 -5.98 -16.16 -10.64
C ARG A 615 -6.76 -14.84 -10.54
N LEU A 616 -6.38 -13.84 -11.32
CA LEU A 616 -7.20 -12.66 -11.57
C LEU A 616 -8.41 -13.03 -12.41
N ALA A 617 -9.55 -12.41 -12.12
CA ALA A 617 -10.76 -12.55 -12.90
C ALA A 617 -10.74 -11.69 -14.19
N PRO A 618 -11.42 -12.12 -15.28
CA PRO A 618 -12.13 -13.39 -15.40
C PRO A 618 -11.18 -14.59 -15.59
N VAL A 619 -11.59 -15.75 -15.06
CA VAL A 619 -10.89 -17.04 -15.20
C VAL A 619 -11.57 -17.87 -16.30
N THR A 620 -10.78 -18.40 -17.22
CA THR A 620 -11.22 -19.35 -18.27
C THR A 620 -11.23 -20.79 -17.77
N ILE A 621 -11.91 -21.69 -18.49
CA ILE A 621 -11.96 -23.11 -18.08
C ILE A 621 -10.59 -23.78 -18.12
N GLU A 622 -9.74 -23.39 -19.07
CA GLU A 622 -8.34 -23.83 -19.18
C GLU A 622 -7.53 -23.36 -17.96
N GLN A 623 -7.64 -22.08 -17.60
CA GLN A 623 -6.98 -21.54 -16.41
C GLN A 623 -7.49 -22.19 -15.13
N ALA A 624 -8.78 -22.49 -15.03
CA ALA A 624 -9.35 -23.20 -13.88
C ALA A 624 -8.76 -24.62 -13.74
N ARG A 625 -8.60 -25.35 -14.85
CA ARG A 625 -7.91 -26.67 -14.84
C ARG A 625 -6.45 -26.55 -14.42
N GLU A 626 -5.75 -25.51 -14.83
CA GLU A 626 -4.38 -25.23 -14.36
C GLU A 626 -4.33 -24.95 -12.86
N MET A 627 -5.23 -24.12 -12.35
CA MET A 627 -5.32 -23.85 -10.91
C MET A 627 -5.50 -25.13 -10.11
N ILE A 628 -6.37 -26.04 -10.57
CA ILE A 628 -6.60 -27.34 -9.93
C ILE A 628 -5.34 -28.21 -10.00
N GLY A 629 -4.64 -28.22 -11.14
CA GLY A 629 -3.41 -28.99 -11.34
C GLY A 629 -2.21 -28.47 -10.54
N GLU A 630 -2.22 -27.20 -10.11
CA GLU A 630 -1.19 -26.58 -9.27
C GLU A 630 -1.27 -26.99 -7.79
N LEU A 631 -2.41 -27.55 -7.37
CA LEU A 631 -2.58 -27.99 -5.99
C LEU A 631 -1.70 -29.22 -5.72
N LYS A 632 -0.95 -29.20 -4.62
CA LYS A 632 -0.21 -30.37 -4.11
C LYS A 632 -1.15 -31.54 -3.85
N ALA A 633 -2.38 -31.24 -3.40
CA ALA A 633 -3.44 -32.20 -3.17
C ALA A 633 -4.17 -32.68 -4.45
N ALA A 634 -3.77 -32.23 -5.65
CA ALA A 634 -4.43 -32.62 -6.91
C ALA A 634 -4.45 -34.14 -7.16
N ALA A 635 -3.52 -34.89 -6.56
CA ALA A 635 -3.53 -36.35 -6.61
C ALA A 635 -4.79 -36.96 -5.97
N LEU A 636 -5.37 -36.34 -4.95
CA LEU A 636 -6.62 -36.79 -4.33
C LEU A 636 -7.79 -36.68 -5.31
N LEU A 637 -7.79 -35.65 -6.17
CA LEU A 637 -8.80 -35.45 -7.20
C LEU A 637 -8.71 -36.47 -8.35
N ARG A 638 -7.54 -37.08 -8.55
CA ARG A 638 -7.30 -38.10 -9.61
C ARG A 638 -7.60 -39.54 -9.13
N GLY A 639 -8.01 -39.72 -7.87
CA GLY A 639 -8.18 -41.01 -7.23
C GLY A 639 -6.91 -41.46 -6.50
N PHE A 640 -7.03 -41.69 -5.19
CA PHE A 640 -5.92 -42.11 -4.32
C PHE A 640 -6.35 -43.32 -3.47
N ARG A 641 -5.49 -44.35 -3.38
CA ARG A 641 -5.71 -45.58 -2.59
C ARG A 641 -7.09 -46.23 -2.80
N GLY A 642 -7.53 -46.32 -4.06
CA GLY A 642 -8.79 -46.97 -4.42
C GLY A 642 -10.04 -46.09 -4.31
N ALA A 643 -9.91 -44.82 -3.91
CA ALA A 643 -10.98 -43.84 -4.04
C ALA A 643 -11.25 -43.51 -5.52
N PRO A 644 -12.50 -43.28 -5.93
CA PRO A 644 -12.83 -42.87 -7.31
C PRO A 644 -12.22 -41.49 -7.64
N ALA A 645 -11.98 -41.24 -8.92
CA ALA A 645 -11.60 -39.92 -9.41
C ALA A 645 -12.74 -38.91 -9.16
N ALA A 646 -12.38 -37.68 -8.80
CA ALA A 646 -13.32 -36.60 -8.54
C ALA A 646 -13.71 -35.87 -9.84
N ASP A 647 -14.86 -35.20 -9.85
CA ASP A 647 -15.36 -34.43 -10.98
C ASP A 647 -14.61 -33.08 -11.13
N VAL A 648 -13.39 -33.16 -11.64
CA VAL A 648 -12.51 -32.01 -11.91
C VAL A 648 -13.15 -31.03 -12.92
N ALA A 649 -13.98 -31.53 -13.83
CA ALA A 649 -14.68 -30.69 -14.79
C ALA A 649 -15.71 -29.78 -14.09
N ALA A 650 -16.48 -30.33 -13.15
CA ALA A 650 -17.43 -29.56 -12.35
C ALA A 650 -16.74 -28.55 -11.43
N LEU A 651 -15.59 -28.91 -10.83
CA LEU A 651 -14.78 -27.96 -10.05
C LEU A 651 -14.29 -26.79 -10.93
N ALA A 652 -13.78 -27.08 -12.13
CA ALA A 652 -13.32 -26.06 -13.06
C ALA A 652 -14.45 -25.10 -13.48
N GLU A 653 -15.64 -25.64 -13.73
CA GLU A 653 -16.83 -24.84 -14.04
C GLU A 653 -17.26 -23.96 -12.84
N ALA A 654 -17.20 -24.50 -11.60
CA ALA A 654 -17.49 -23.73 -10.39
C ALA A 654 -16.52 -22.53 -10.22
N ILE A 655 -15.21 -22.73 -10.50
CA ILE A 655 -14.21 -21.66 -10.50
C ILE A 655 -14.57 -20.56 -11.51
N VAL A 656 -14.93 -20.93 -12.74
CA VAL A 656 -15.34 -19.98 -13.79
C VAL A 656 -16.59 -19.20 -13.38
N ARG A 657 -17.59 -19.88 -12.81
CA ARG A 657 -18.82 -19.23 -12.33
C ARG A 657 -18.56 -18.27 -11.17
N LEU A 658 -17.73 -18.66 -10.20
CA LEU A 658 -17.35 -17.76 -9.11
C LEU A 658 -16.60 -16.54 -9.66
N SER A 659 -15.71 -16.74 -10.63
CA SER A 659 -15.01 -15.65 -11.29
C SER A 659 -15.97 -14.64 -11.95
N ARG A 660 -16.99 -15.14 -12.66
CA ARG A 660 -18.03 -14.30 -13.27
C ARG A 660 -18.87 -13.58 -12.22
N PHE A 661 -19.26 -14.26 -11.14
CA PHE A 661 -19.95 -13.64 -10.00
C PHE A 661 -19.14 -12.48 -9.40
N ALA A 662 -17.85 -12.70 -9.14
CA ALA A 662 -16.98 -11.68 -8.58
C ALA A 662 -16.82 -10.46 -9.50
N MET A 663 -16.76 -10.69 -10.81
CA MET A 663 -16.78 -9.61 -11.81
C MET A 663 -18.12 -8.86 -11.84
N ALA A 664 -19.24 -9.57 -11.74
CA ALA A 664 -20.58 -9.00 -11.78
C ALA A 664 -20.91 -8.18 -10.52
N ALA A 665 -20.44 -8.63 -9.36
CA ALA A 665 -20.58 -7.91 -8.10
C ALA A 665 -19.71 -6.64 -8.06
N GLY A 666 -18.58 -6.64 -8.78
CA GLY A 666 -17.72 -5.47 -8.91
C GLY A 666 -17.31 -4.90 -7.55
N ASP A 667 -17.59 -3.62 -7.34
CA ASP A 667 -17.17 -2.89 -6.14
C ASP A 667 -18.02 -3.23 -4.90
N THR A 668 -19.16 -3.92 -5.05
CA THR A 668 -19.99 -4.36 -3.91
C THR A 668 -19.38 -5.58 -3.22
N LEU A 669 -18.50 -6.34 -3.86
CA LEU A 669 -17.90 -7.55 -3.25
C LEU A 669 -16.68 -7.18 -2.39
N ASP A 670 -16.68 -7.61 -1.13
CA ASP A 670 -15.47 -7.65 -0.32
C ASP A 670 -14.77 -9.00 -0.49
N SER A 671 -15.44 -10.06 -0.06
CA SER A 671 -14.98 -11.43 -0.13
C SER A 671 -16.14 -12.43 -0.16
N VAL A 672 -15.87 -13.58 -0.75
CA VAL A 672 -16.75 -14.74 -0.77
C VAL A 672 -15.92 -16.00 -0.66
N GLU A 673 -16.35 -16.95 0.14
CA GLU A 673 -15.67 -18.21 0.38
C GLU A 673 -16.70 -19.35 0.41
N LEU A 674 -16.42 -20.43 -0.31
CA LEU A 674 -17.15 -21.70 -0.30
C LEU A 674 -16.27 -22.73 0.38
N ASN A 675 -16.56 -23.04 1.64
CA ASN A 675 -15.72 -23.89 2.46
C ASN A 675 -16.53 -24.73 3.46
N PRO A 676 -16.72 -26.04 3.23
CA PRO A 676 -16.15 -26.82 2.13
C PRO A 676 -16.99 -26.76 0.84
N LEU A 677 -16.29 -26.87 -0.30
CA LEU A 677 -16.82 -27.25 -1.61
C LEU A 677 -16.51 -28.73 -1.84
N ALA A 678 -17.51 -29.61 -1.81
CA ALA A 678 -17.31 -31.05 -2.01
C ALA A 678 -17.29 -31.39 -3.51
N VAL A 679 -16.19 -31.96 -3.99
CA VAL A 679 -16.04 -32.45 -5.37
C VAL A 679 -16.35 -33.94 -5.39
N LEU A 680 -17.50 -34.32 -5.94
CA LEU A 680 -18.01 -35.68 -5.93
C LEU A 680 -17.29 -36.55 -6.97
N PRO A 681 -17.51 -37.88 -7.00
CA PRO A 681 -16.97 -38.73 -8.05
C PRO A 681 -17.31 -38.23 -9.44
N GLU A 682 -16.45 -38.52 -10.42
CA GLU A 682 -16.58 -38.08 -11.80
C GLU A 682 -18.02 -38.24 -12.35
N GLY A 683 -18.57 -37.16 -12.91
CA GLY A 683 -19.94 -37.09 -13.44
C GLY A 683 -21.02 -36.75 -12.40
N GLN A 684 -20.68 -36.65 -11.11
CA GLN A 684 -21.63 -36.33 -10.03
C GLN A 684 -21.58 -34.86 -9.60
N GLY A 685 -20.64 -34.06 -10.11
CA GLY A 685 -20.58 -32.62 -9.86
C GLY A 685 -19.75 -32.17 -8.67
N ALA A 686 -19.84 -30.88 -8.33
CA ALA A 686 -19.26 -30.27 -7.15
C ALA A 686 -20.33 -29.46 -6.43
N LEU A 687 -20.36 -29.45 -5.09
CA LEU A 687 -21.41 -28.79 -4.30
C LEU A 687 -20.82 -28.00 -3.13
N ALA A 688 -21.14 -26.71 -3.06
CA ALA A 688 -20.80 -25.88 -1.90
C ALA A 688 -21.69 -26.29 -0.73
N LEU A 689 -21.07 -26.73 0.36
CA LEU A 689 -21.76 -27.18 1.57
C LEU A 689 -21.92 -26.05 2.59
N ASP A 690 -21.11 -25.01 2.47
CA ASP A 690 -21.14 -23.80 3.29
C ASP A 690 -20.65 -22.60 2.46
N ALA A 691 -21.02 -21.39 2.90
CA ALA A 691 -20.56 -20.16 2.26
C ALA A 691 -20.52 -18.98 3.24
N VAL A 692 -19.46 -18.19 3.13
CA VAL A 692 -19.32 -16.87 3.77
C VAL A 692 -19.28 -15.82 2.68
N LEU A 693 -20.13 -14.79 2.78
CA LEU A 693 -20.18 -13.68 1.82
C LEU A 693 -20.17 -12.35 2.59
N LEU A 694 -19.19 -11.51 2.28
CA LEU A 694 -19.05 -10.15 2.78
C LEU A 694 -19.15 -9.18 1.61
N ALA A 695 -20.03 -8.19 1.77
CA ALA A 695 -20.23 -7.14 0.78
C ALA A 695 -19.87 -5.77 1.35
N ARG A 696 -19.29 -4.93 0.49
CA ARG A 696 -19.02 -3.52 0.79
C ARG A 696 -20.23 -2.67 0.46
N ALA A 697 -20.40 -1.59 1.20
CA ALA A 697 -21.27 -0.52 0.75
C ALA A 697 -20.66 0.13 -0.50
N VAL A 698 -21.33 0.03 -1.64
CA VAL A 698 -21.09 0.97 -2.73
C VAL A 698 -21.59 2.33 -2.25
N PRO A 699 -20.80 3.41 -2.35
CA PRO A 699 -21.25 4.70 -1.86
C PRO A 699 -22.53 5.14 -2.58
N THR A 700 -23.67 5.11 -1.89
CA THR A 700 -24.91 5.78 -2.31
C THR A 700 -24.76 7.30 -2.20
N ALA A 701 -25.71 8.09 -2.72
CA ALA A 701 -25.71 9.55 -2.49
C ALA A 701 -25.68 9.90 -0.98
N ALA A 702 -26.43 9.17 -0.15
CA ALA A 702 -26.35 9.25 1.31
C ALA A 702 -24.95 8.87 1.87
N SER A 703 -24.27 7.89 1.26
CA SER A 703 -22.89 7.54 1.62
C SER A 703 -21.89 8.63 1.20
N ALA A 704 -22.13 9.32 0.09
CA ALA A 704 -21.31 10.45 -0.34
C ALA A 704 -21.45 11.64 0.62
N ALA A 705 -22.66 11.96 1.08
CA ALA A 705 -22.88 13.00 2.09
C ALA A 705 -22.20 12.64 3.44
N ARG A 706 -22.31 11.38 3.89
CA ARG A 706 -21.59 10.89 5.07
C ARG A 706 -20.07 11.02 4.92
N GLN A 707 -19.53 10.57 3.79
CA GLN A 707 -18.09 10.66 3.50
C GLN A 707 -17.61 12.12 3.46
N ALA A 708 -18.41 13.01 2.88
CA ALA A 708 -18.13 14.44 2.87
C ALA A 708 -18.04 14.99 4.29
N VAL A 709 -19.05 14.72 5.14
CA VAL A 709 -19.04 15.15 6.55
C VAL A 709 -17.80 14.61 7.28
N ILE A 710 -17.50 13.32 7.17
CA ILE A 710 -16.32 12.72 7.81
C ILE A 710 -15.03 13.39 7.34
N ALA A 711 -14.89 13.65 6.04
CA ALA A 711 -13.70 14.26 5.48
C ALA A 711 -13.52 15.73 5.91
N THR A 712 -14.62 16.49 6.03
CA THR A 712 -14.61 17.94 6.30
C THR A 712 -14.84 18.34 7.75
N LEU A 713 -15.35 17.44 8.60
CA LEU A 713 -15.61 17.72 10.01
C LEU A 713 -14.37 18.29 10.74
N PRO A 714 -13.14 17.78 10.54
CA PRO A 714 -11.96 18.36 11.18
C PRO A 714 -11.77 19.87 10.91
N LEU A 715 -12.02 20.30 9.69
CA LEU A 715 -11.89 21.71 9.30
C LEU A 715 -12.98 22.58 9.94
N PHE A 716 -14.22 22.06 10.00
CA PHE A 716 -15.32 22.74 10.69
C PHE A 716 -15.05 22.86 12.20
N GLU A 717 -14.59 21.78 12.83
CA GLU A 717 -14.25 21.73 14.25
C GLU A 717 -13.07 22.66 14.59
N MET A 718 -12.11 22.85 13.67
CA MET A 718 -11.07 23.87 13.82
C MET A 718 -11.60 25.30 13.75
N ALA A 719 -12.59 25.58 12.89
CA ALA A 719 -13.26 26.89 12.88
C ALA A 719 -13.97 27.16 14.21
N ARG A 720 -14.68 26.15 14.74
CA ARG A 720 -15.34 26.20 16.06
C ARG A 720 -14.31 26.42 17.18
N MET A 721 -13.19 25.69 17.13
CA MET A 721 -12.11 25.83 18.10
C MET A 721 -11.54 27.26 18.10
N ARG A 722 -11.25 27.82 16.92
CA ARG A 722 -10.79 29.21 16.77
C ARG A 722 -11.77 30.21 17.33
N ALA A 723 -13.07 30.01 17.13
CA ALA A 723 -14.10 30.88 17.70
C ALA A 723 -14.16 30.82 19.24
N SER A 724 -13.86 29.65 19.81
CA SER A 724 -13.94 29.32 21.23
C SER A 724 -12.77 29.84 22.05
N ASN A 725 -11.54 29.60 21.58
CA ASN A 725 -10.34 29.83 22.38
C ASN A 725 -9.47 31.02 21.91
N THR A 726 -9.94 31.81 20.94
CA THR A 726 -9.26 33.07 20.55
C THR A 726 -9.83 34.25 21.33
N ALA A 727 -8.96 35.17 21.77
CA ALA A 727 -9.37 36.31 22.59
C ALA A 727 -10.28 37.30 21.84
N ARG A 728 -11.41 37.66 22.47
CA ARG A 728 -12.33 38.72 21.99
C ARG A 728 -11.81 40.13 22.28
N LYS A 729 -11.08 40.29 23.38
CA LYS A 729 -10.59 41.57 23.90
C LYS A 729 -9.10 41.46 24.19
N HIS A 730 -8.34 42.42 23.68
CA HIS A 730 -6.94 42.64 24.03
C HIS A 730 -6.86 43.62 25.22
N ALA A 731 -5.90 43.42 26.13
CA ALA A 731 -5.79 44.22 27.35
C ALA A 731 -5.65 45.72 27.07
N VAL A 732 -4.91 46.09 26.02
CA VAL A 732 -4.65 47.48 25.63
C VAL A 732 -5.51 47.93 24.45
N ALA A 733 -5.73 47.05 23.46
CA ALA A 733 -6.36 47.41 22.19
C ALA A 733 -7.90 47.26 22.20
N GLY A 734 -8.49 46.81 23.31
CA GLY A 734 -9.94 46.65 23.43
C GLY A 734 -10.49 45.47 22.62
N TYR A 735 -11.78 45.53 22.27
CA TYR A 735 -12.44 44.46 21.50
C TYR A 735 -11.94 44.41 20.06
N ALA A 736 -11.83 43.21 19.49
CA ALA A 736 -11.38 43.03 18.10
C ALA A 736 -12.38 43.61 17.08
N GLY A 737 -13.66 43.65 17.41
CA GLY A 737 -14.72 44.26 16.59
C GLY A 737 -15.58 45.23 17.40
N ASP A 738 -16.64 45.73 16.76
CA ASP A 738 -17.44 46.86 17.27
C ASP A 738 -18.25 46.54 18.54
N SER A 739 -18.36 45.26 18.93
CA SER A 739 -19.07 44.84 20.15
C SER A 739 -18.53 43.52 20.71
N PRO A 740 -18.85 43.18 21.98
CA PRO A 740 -18.53 41.87 22.57
C PRO A 740 -19.14 40.68 21.81
N ALA A 741 -20.21 40.93 21.04
CA ALA A 741 -20.91 39.94 20.21
C ALA A 741 -20.29 39.75 18.82
N SER A 742 -19.33 40.60 18.40
CA SER A 742 -18.65 40.48 17.12
C SER A 742 -17.97 39.12 16.94
N ARG A 743 -17.88 38.63 15.69
CA ARG A 743 -17.10 37.43 15.32
C ARG A 743 -15.61 37.72 15.13
N MET A 744 -15.21 38.99 15.17
CA MET A 744 -13.80 39.35 15.09
C MET A 744 -13.05 38.87 16.34
N ARG A 745 -11.84 38.34 16.16
CA ARG A 745 -10.95 37.91 17.24
C ARG A 745 -9.52 38.41 17.01
N TRP A 746 -8.80 38.60 18.10
CA TRP A 746 -7.38 38.96 18.08
C TRP A 746 -6.50 37.71 17.98
N VAL A 747 -5.71 37.62 16.91
CA VAL A 747 -4.74 36.54 16.63
C VAL A 747 -3.31 37.07 16.70
N ASN A 748 -2.33 36.17 16.55
CA ASN A 748 -0.89 36.45 16.68
C ASN A 748 -0.49 36.94 18.07
N GLN A 749 -1.11 36.35 19.10
CA GLN A 749 -0.77 36.56 20.51
C GLN A 749 -1.03 35.27 21.30
N PHE A 750 -0.35 35.13 22.44
CA PHE A 750 -0.64 34.04 23.37
C PHE A 750 -1.80 34.35 24.32
N THR A 751 -2.52 33.30 24.66
CA THR A 751 -3.51 33.25 25.73
C THR A 751 -3.08 32.13 26.69
N HIS A 752 -3.12 32.41 27.98
CA HIS A 752 -2.60 31.49 28.99
C HIS A 752 -3.72 31.05 29.93
N THR A 753 -3.85 29.75 30.11
CA THR A 753 -4.64 29.22 31.22
C THR A 753 -3.79 29.31 32.48
N ARG A 754 -4.31 29.97 33.53
CA ARG A 754 -3.58 30.25 34.78
C ARG A 754 -3.92 29.28 35.93
N ARG A 755 -4.78 28.31 35.69
CA ARG A 755 -5.14 27.25 36.65
C ARG A 755 -5.32 25.93 35.90
N LEU A 756 -5.19 24.81 36.60
CA LEU A 756 -5.59 23.52 36.04
C LEU A 756 -7.08 23.54 35.67
N ARG A 757 -7.42 22.90 34.56
CA ARG A 757 -8.79 22.87 34.03
C ARG A 757 -9.68 22.02 34.92
N GLY A 758 -10.92 22.47 35.14
CA GLY A 758 -11.94 21.79 35.91
C GLY A 758 -13.23 21.61 35.11
N PRO A 759 -14.31 21.12 35.73
CA PRO A 759 -15.59 20.83 35.07
C PRO A 759 -16.30 22.08 34.51
N ASP A 760 -15.94 23.26 35.00
CA ASP A 760 -16.49 24.54 34.53
C ASP A 760 -15.85 25.01 33.21
N ASP A 761 -14.71 24.43 32.82
CA ASP A 761 -14.00 24.75 31.60
C ASP A 761 -14.55 23.93 30.42
N LYS A 762 -15.38 24.55 29.59
CA LYS A 762 -16.16 23.87 28.52
C LYS A 762 -15.67 24.16 27.10
N GLU A 763 -14.61 24.96 26.95
CA GLU A 763 -14.17 25.47 25.66
C GLU A 763 -13.49 24.41 24.80
N VAL A 764 -12.83 23.43 25.43
CA VAL A 764 -12.06 22.35 24.79
C VAL A 764 -12.46 21.03 25.42
N VAL A 765 -12.81 20.06 24.58
CA VAL A 765 -13.14 18.69 25.00
C VAL A 765 -11.89 17.91 25.35
N THR A 766 -12.00 16.98 26.29
CA THR A 766 -10.91 16.13 26.80
C THR A 766 -9.68 16.92 27.27
N PRO A 767 -9.84 18.01 28.05
CA PRO A 767 -8.73 18.84 28.45
C PRO A 767 -7.79 18.10 29.39
N ASN A 768 -6.50 18.42 29.32
CA ASN A 768 -5.53 17.93 30.30
C ASN A 768 -5.78 18.56 31.67
N ASN A 769 -5.58 17.80 32.75
CA ASN A 769 -5.64 18.27 34.14
C ASN A 769 -4.26 18.24 34.85
N ASP A 770 -3.18 18.13 34.09
CA ASP A 770 -1.78 18.01 34.57
C ASP A 770 -0.84 19.12 34.03
N THR A 771 -1.35 19.97 33.15
CA THR A 771 -0.56 20.95 32.40
C THR A 771 -1.33 22.27 32.28
N LEU A 772 -0.62 23.39 32.32
CA LEU A 772 -1.18 24.70 31.94
C LEU A 772 -1.06 24.91 30.44
N PHE A 773 -2.13 25.43 29.83
CA PHE A 773 -2.16 25.72 28.41
C PHE A 773 -1.60 27.10 28.08
N THR A 774 -0.77 27.16 27.03
CA THR A 774 -0.27 28.39 26.40
C THR A 774 -0.65 28.33 24.92
N ASN A 775 -1.74 29.00 24.55
CA ASN A 775 -2.39 28.83 23.26
C ASN A 775 -2.25 30.09 22.39
N ALA A 776 -2.05 29.91 21.09
CA ALA A 776 -2.11 30.99 20.11
C ALA A 776 -2.73 30.52 18.79
N TRP A 777 -3.43 31.40 18.10
CA TRP A 777 -3.74 31.24 16.69
C TRP A 777 -2.85 32.16 15.89
N LEU A 778 -2.17 31.59 14.90
CA LEU A 778 -1.31 32.33 13.99
C LEU A 778 -2.04 32.53 12.66
N ASP A 779 -2.00 33.76 12.18
CA ASP A 779 -2.39 34.16 10.84
C ASP A 779 -1.11 34.59 10.10
N LEU A 780 -0.64 33.71 9.21
CA LEU A 780 0.60 33.87 8.46
C LEU A 780 0.38 34.54 7.09
N SER A 781 -0.86 34.91 6.75
CA SER A 781 -1.22 35.50 5.45
C SER A 781 -0.50 36.83 5.17
N ALA A 782 -0.11 37.56 6.21
CA ALA A 782 0.66 38.80 6.12
C ALA A 782 2.18 38.60 6.17
N GLY A 783 2.66 37.36 6.25
CA GLY A 783 4.07 37.00 6.32
C GLY A 783 4.46 36.22 7.58
N PRO A 784 5.77 35.91 7.73
CA PRO A 784 6.29 35.10 8.82
C PRO A 784 6.14 35.79 10.19
N LEU A 785 6.11 34.96 11.23
CA LEU A 785 6.08 35.36 12.63
C LEU A 785 7.27 34.77 13.39
N VAL A 786 7.69 35.45 14.45
CA VAL A 786 8.70 34.97 15.39
C VAL A 786 8.04 34.74 16.74
N ILE A 787 8.19 33.52 17.26
CA ILE A 787 7.77 33.17 18.62
C ILE A 787 9.01 33.18 19.50
N ASP A 788 9.04 34.07 20.50
CA ASP A 788 10.05 34.07 21.55
C ASP A 788 9.62 33.09 22.65
N VAL A 789 10.45 32.07 22.88
CA VAL A 789 10.26 31.07 23.95
C VAL A 789 11.28 31.34 25.05
N PRO A 790 10.87 31.48 26.32
CA PRO A 790 11.78 31.72 27.43
C PRO A 790 12.66 30.49 27.72
N GLU A 791 13.62 30.64 28.62
CA GLU A 791 14.37 29.50 29.13
C GLU A 791 13.46 28.59 29.97
N MET A 792 13.28 27.35 29.52
CA MET A 792 12.35 26.37 30.10
C MET A 792 13.05 25.32 30.97
N GLY A 793 14.39 25.20 30.87
CA GLY A 793 15.19 24.26 31.64
C GLY A 793 14.79 22.79 31.38
N THR A 794 14.73 21.99 32.45
CA THR A 794 14.42 20.55 32.36
C THR A 794 12.94 20.22 32.50
N ARG A 795 12.08 21.21 32.77
CA ARG A 795 10.63 21.02 32.91
C ARG A 795 10.04 20.50 31.61
N TYR A 796 9.02 19.64 31.70
CA TYR A 796 8.26 19.28 30.51
C TYR A 796 7.46 20.48 29.99
N TRP A 797 7.70 20.79 28.72
CA TRP A 797 6.93 21.77 27.98
C TRP A 797 6.93 21.40 26.50
N VAL A 798 5.86 21.80 25.82
CA VAL A 798 5.73 21.68 24.37
C VAL A 798 4.81 22.77 23.84
N LEU A 799 5.11 23.29 22.66
CA LEU A 799 4.22 23.97 21.73
C LEU A 799 3.95 23.01 20.58
N GLY A 800 2.74 22.44 20.53
CA GLY A 800 2.28 21.64 19.40
C GLY A 800 1.69 22.53 18.33
N PHE A 801 2.07 22.32 17.07
CA PHE A 801 1.57 23.07 15.93
C PHE A 801 0.59 22.21 15.13
N LEU A 802 -0.67 22.64 15.09
CA LEU A 802 -1.73 21.99 14.31
C LEU A 802 -2.10 22.86 13.11
N ASP A 803 -2.30 22.21 11.97
CA ASP A 803 -2.89 22.85 10.79
C ASP A 803 -4.41 22.98 10.94
N ALA A 804 -5.06 23.69 10.00
CA ALA A 804 -6.51 23.83 9.99
C ALA A 804 -7.27 22.50 9.82
N TRP A 805 -6.59 21.42 9.44
CA TRP A 805 -7.14 20.07 9.27
C TRP A 805 -6.91 19.18 10.48
N THR A 806 -6.45 19.73 11.62
CA THR A 806 -6.12 19.06 12.90
C THR A 806 -4.86 18.20 12.90
N ASN A 807 -4.04 18.20 11.84
CA ASN A 807 -2.81 17.43 11.80
C ASN A 807 -1.73 18.07 12.69
N PRO A 808 -1.14 17.34 13.63
CA PRO A 808 -0.07 17.87 14.47
C PRO A 808 1.28 17.66 13.78
N TRP A 809 1.74 18.67 13.03
CA TRP A 809 2.85 18.49 12.07
C TRP A 809 4.22 18.94 12.61
N ALA A 810 4.27 19.76 13.65
CA ALA A 810 5.51 20.21 14.27
C ALA A 810 5.42 20.44 15.78
N TYR A 811 6.58 20.47 16.43
CA TYR A 811 6.72 20.67 17.88
C TYR A 811 7.96 21.49 18.20
N ALA A 812 7.82 22.46 19.09
CA ALA A 812 8.93 23.00 19.86
C ALA A 812 8.74 22.60 21.32
N GLY A 813 9.72 21.97 21.94
CA GLY A 813 9.57 21.46 23.29
C GLY A 813 10.86 20.86 23.84
N ARG A 814 10.78 20.35 25.07
CA ARG A 814 11.91 19.73 25.78
C ARG A 814 12.63 18.67 24.93
N ARG A 815 11.88 17.82 24.22
CA ARG A 815 12.43 16.73 23.39
C ARG A 815 12.99 17.21 22.05
N THR A 816 12.30 18.12 21.36
CA THR A 816 12.64 18.49 19.98
C THR A 816 13.62 19.64 19.87
N THR A 817 13.55 20.61 20.79
CA THR A 817 14.33 21.85 20.74
C THR A 817 15.11 22.14 22.02
N GLY A 818 14.93 21.32 23.07
CA GLY A 818 15.61 21.50 24.35
C GLY A 818 14.95 22.54 25.26
N GLY A 819 15.68 22.97 26.30
CA GLY A 819 15.20 23.88 27.35
C GLY A 819 15.76 25.30 27.32
N ALA A 820 16.67 25.61 26.39
CA ALA A 820 17.26 26.94 26.27
C ALA A 820 16.25 27.95 25.70
N ALA A 821 16.44 29.23 26.03
CA ALA A 821 15.69 30.31 25.39
C ALA A 821 15.94 30.28 23.87
N GLN A 822 14.87 30.44 23.09
CA GLN A 822 14.94 30.24 21.65
C GLN A 822 13.88 31.05 20.91
N ARG A 823 14.15 31.29 19.62
CA ARG A 823 13.26 32.02 18.73
C ARG A 823 12.82 31.09 17.60
N LEU A 824 11.52 30.87 17.49
CA LEU A 824 10.95 30.02 16.44
C LEU A 824 10.47 30.93 15.30
N PHE A 825 10.98 30.70 14.10
CA PHE A 825 10.58 31.43 12.90
C PHE A 825 9.51 30.63 12.16
N VAL A 826 8.25 31.05 12.30
CA VAL A 826 7.08 30.38 11.73
C VAL A 826 6.67 31.07 10.45
N HIS A 827 6.57 30.35 9.33
CA HIS A 827 6.15 30.94 8.05
C HIS A 827 5.19 30.05 7.28
N GLY A 828 4.28 30.69 6.54
CA GLY A 828 3.32 30.00 5.67
C GLY A 828 3.97 29.46 4.40
N PRO A 829 3.23 28.65 3.63
CA PRO A 829 3.73 27.97 2.44
C PRO A 829 4.04 28.92 1.27
N GLY A 830 3.53 30.15 1.29
CA GLY A 830 3.79 31.18 0.27
C GLY A 830 5.10 31.95 0.44
N TRP A 831 5.75 31.86 1.61
CA TRP A 831 6.96 32.63 1.89
C TRP A 831 8.21 32.04 1.20
N ARG A 832 9.12 32.91 0.74
CA ARG A 832 10.30 32.53 -0.11
C ARG A 832 11.63 33.14 0.35
N GLY A 833 11.68 33.73 1.55
CA GLY A 833 12.90 34.36 2.08
C GLY A 833 13.88 33.37 2.70
N ALA A 834 14.99 33.90 3.25
CA ALA A 834 15.91 33.13 4.09
C ALA A 834 15.57 33.31 5.57
N VAL A 835 15.62 32.22 6.34
CA VAL A 835 15.36 32.25 7.79
C VAL A 835 16.48 33.03 8.46
N PRO A 836 16.17 34.05 9.29
CA PRO A 836 17.19 34.81 10.00
C PRO A 836 18.09 33.91 10.86
N ALA A 837 19.38 34.24 10.93
CA ALA A 837 20.36 33.46 11.69
C ALA A 837 19.97 33.36 13.19
N GLY A 838 20.15 32.17 13.77
CA GLY A 838 19.84 31.91 15.18
C GLY A 838 18.35 31.77 15.50
N MET A 839 17.51 31.47 14.50
CA MET A 839 16.10 31.11 14.69
C MET A 839 15.82 29.69 14.20
N HIS A 840 14.95 28.97 14.90
CA HIS A 840 14.53 27.61 14.53
C HIS A 840 13.32 27.68 13.57
N PRO A 841 13.42 27.17 12.33
CA PRO A 841 12.35 27.30 11.34
C PRO A 841 11.20 26.30 11.59
N ILE A 842 9.97 26.79 11.47
CA ILE A 842 8.72 26.03 11.56
C ILE A 842 7.90 26.35 10.30
N VAL A 843 7.87 25.42 9.34
CA VAL A 843 7.26 25.61 8.00
C VAL A 843 5.80 25.16 7.97
N ALA A 844 4.87 26.09 8.08
CA ALA A 844 3.45 25.76 8.17
C ALA A 844 2.85 25.28 6.83
N PRO A 845 2.00 24.24 6.84
CA PRO A 845 1.27 23.76 5.65
C PRO A 845 0.23 24.76 5.14
N SER A 846 -0.24 25.66 5.99
CA SER A 846 -1.29 26.64 5.73
C SER A 846 -1.03 27.94 6.49
N ASP A 847 -1.76 29.00 6.14
CA ASP A 847 -1.63 30.28 6.83
C ASP A 847 -2.36 30.33 8.17
N ASP A 848 -3.33 29.42 8.39
CA ASP A 848 -3.94 29.19 9.70
C ASP A 848 -3.18 28.12 10.46
N VAL A 849 -2.64 28.48 11.62
CA VAL A 849 -1.97 27.55 12.53
C VAL A 849 -2.51 27.71 13.94
N TRP A 850 -2.86 26.60 14.57
CA TRP A 850 -3.15 26.57 15.99
C TRP A 850 -1.94 26.06 16.76
N VAL A 851 -1.44 26.89 17.67
CA VAL A 851 -0.40 26.52 18.63
C VAL A 851 -1.07 26.14 19.93
N ILE A 852 -0.91 24.87 20.33
CA ILE A 852 -1.40 24.35 21.61
C ILE A 852 -0.21 24.02 22.51
N GLY A 853 0.09 24.94 23.41
CA GLY A 853 1.18 24.80 24.37
C GLY A 853 0.74 24.08 25.63
N ARG A 854 1.58 23.20 26.16
CA ARG A 854 1.39 22.53 27.45
C ARG A 854 2.66 22.68 28.28
N ILE A 855 2.52 23.18 29.50
CA ILE A 855 3.62 23.31 30.47
C ILE A 855 3.22 22.52 31.71
N LEU A 856 4.05 21.54 32.09
CA LEU A 856 3.83 20.73 33.29
C LEU A 856 3.83 21.64 34.53
N VAL A 857 2.87 21.42 35.43
CA VAL A 857 2.79 22.11 36.71
C VAL A 857 2.47 21.09 37.79
N ASP A 858 3.13 21.22 38.94
CA ASP A 858 2.71 20.49 40.14
C ASP A 858 1.60 21.30 40.82
N ALA A 859 0.64 20.64 41.49
CA ALA A 859 -0.50 21.30 42.17
C ALA A 859 -0.08 22.05 43.47
N ASP A 860 1.08 22.70 43.43
CA ASP A 860 1.70 23.54 44.45
C ASP A 860 1.57 25.03 44.03
N PRO A 861 1.02 25.91 44.88
CA PRO A 861 0.91 27.33 44.59
C PRO A 861 2.23 28.00 44.19
N ALA A 862 3.37 27.57 44.75
CA ALA A 862 4.66 28.15 44.39
C ALA A 862 5.12 27.71 42.99
N ASP A 863 4.88 26.45 42.60
CA ASP A 863 5.14 25.99 41.23
C ASP A 863 4.24 26.68 40.21
N LEU A 864 2.97 26.87 40.55
CA LEU A 864 2.02 27.57 39.70
C LEU A 864 2.47 29.00 39.39
N ALA A 865 2.95 29.74 40.40
CA ALA A 865 3.50 31.08 40.22
C ALA A 865 4.75 31.10 39.32
N ARG A 866 5.63 30.08 39.42
CA ARG A 866 6.79 29.94 38.52
C ARG A 866 6.36 29.71 37.07
N VAL A 867 5.37 28.85 36.84
CA VAL A 867 4.84 28.61 35.49
C VAL A 867 4.15 29.85 34.94
N HIS A 868 3.45 30.64 35.76
CA HIS A 868 2.88 31.92 35.33
C HIS A 868 3.97 32.89 34.85
N ALA A 869 5.07 33.00 35.61
CA ALA A 869 6.19 33.86 35.23
C ALA A 869 6.85 33.40 33.91
N LEU A 870 6.88 32.09 33.62
CA LEU A 870 7.32 31.56 32.32
C LEU A 870 6.31 31.92 31.21
N GLN A 871 5.02 31.72 31.44
CA GLN A 871 3.95 32.06 30.50
C GLN A 871 4.01 33.54 30.08
N ASP A 872 4.25 34.45 31.02
CA ASP A 872 4.33 35.90 30.78
C ASP A 872 5.47 36.32 29.85
N GLN A 873 6.47 35.45 29.65
CA GLN A 873 7.63 35.73 28.80
C GLN A 873 7.45 35.26 27.35
N PHE A 874 6.42 34.47 27.04
CA PHE A 874 6.13 34.09 25.66
C PHE A 874 5.63 35.30 24.85
N ALA A 875 6.22 35.53 23.67
CA ALA A 875 5.82 36.63 22.81
C ALA A 875 5.76 36.21 21.33
N ILE A 876 4.93 36.93 20.55
CA ILE A 876 4.82 36.77 19.10
C ILE A 876 5.06 38.12 18.44
N ARG A 877 6.00 38.17 17.49
CA ARG A 877 6.42 39.40 16.81
C ARG A 877 6.62 39.16 15.31
N ARG A 878 6.68 40.24 14.54
CA ARG A 878 7.18 40.19 13.16
C ARG A 878 8.71 40.05 13.18
N PRO A 879 9.35 39.57 12.10
CA PRO A 879 10.81 39.40 12.06
C PRO A 879 11.61 40.70 12.24
N ASP A 880 11.01 41.84 11.92
CA ASP A 880 11.59 43.17 12.13
C ASP A 880 11.42 43.70 13.57
N GLY A 881 10.80 42.90 14.45
CA GLY A 881 10.56 43.23 15.86
C GLY A 881 9.25 44.01 16.11
N THR A 882 8.49 44.35 15.07
CA THR A 882 7.20 45.05 15.23
C THR A 882 6.10 44.13 15.80
N PRO A 883 5.05 44.69 16.42
CA PRO A 883 3.93 43.89 16.94
C PRO A 883 3.25 43.06 15.84
N ALA A 884 3.00 41.78 16.12
CA ALA A 884 2.35 40.86 15.18
C ALA A 884 0.81 40.86 15.24
N LEU A 885 0.23 41.55 16.22
CA LEU A 885 -1.19 41.50 16.57
C LEU A 885 -2.09 41.79 15.35
N SER A 886 -3.02 40.87 15.05
CA SER A 886 -3.93 40.95 13.90
C SER A 886 -5.36 40.57 14.30
N ARG A 887 -6.33 40.84 13.40
CA ARG A 887 -7.75 40.52 13.59
C ARG A 887 -8.25 39.62 12.48
N ILE A 888 -9.04 38.61 12.85
CA ILE A 888 -9.69 37.70 11.89
C ILE A 888 -11.18 37.52 12.23
N ASP A 889 -12.03 37.34 11.21
CA ASP A 889 -13.40 36.84 11.41
C ASP A 889 -13.33 35.33 11.64
N VAL A 890 -13.78 34.86 12.79
CA VAL A 890 -13.77 33.43 13.14
C VAL A 890 -14.99 32.66 12.62
N LEU A 891 -15.85 33.31 11.83
CA LEU A 891 -17.01 32.75 11.12
C LEU A 891 -18.18 32.28 12.01
N LEU A 892 -17.93 32.00 13.29
CA LEU A 892 -18.87 31.48 14.29
C LEU A 892 -18.90 32.38 15.54
N ASP A 893 -20.04 32.43 16.25
CA ASP A 893 -20.25 33.29 17.41
C ASP A 893 -20.13 32.58 18.78
N ASN A 894 -19.78 31.28 18.75
CA ASN A 894 -19.36 30.41 19.86
C ASN A 894 -20.47 29.87 20.79
N ARG A 895 -21.70 29.68 20.30
CA ARG A 895 -22.86 29.35 21.16
C ARG A 895 -23.27 27.86 21.21
N ASP A 896 -22.89 27.03 20.24
CA ASP A 896 -23.33 25.62 20.19
C ASP A 896 -22.19 24.64 19.83
N THR A 897 -22.18 23.48 20.48
CA THR A 897 -21.26 22.35 20.25
C THR A 897 -21.98 21.09 19.77
N GLY A 898 -23.29 21.19 19.52
CA GLY A 898 -24.14 20.18 18.92
C GLY A 898 -23.98 20.05 17.41
N VAL A 899 -24.94 19.38 16.77
CA VAL A 899 -24.97 19.18 15.32
C VAL A 899 -25.28 20.52 14.64
N PRO A 900 -24.43 21.01 13.70
CA PRO A 900 -24.67 22.27 13.03
C PRO A 900 -25.82 22.17 12.01
N ASP A 901 -26.44 23.31 11.70
CA ASP A 901 -27.30 23.45 10.52
C ASP A 901 -26.47 23.27 9.24
N ALA A 902 -27.00 22.53 8.27
CA ALA A 902 -26.30 22.22 7.02
C ALA A 902 -25.88 23.47 6.23
N GLY A 903 -26.69 24.54 6.24
CA GLY A 903 -26.39 25.80 5.57
C GLY A 903 -25.25 26.55 6.26
N GLU A 904 -25.25 26.60 7.60
CA GLU A 904 -24.13 27.16 8.36
C GLU A 904 -22.83 26.35 8.16
N TYR A 905 -22.93 25.02 8.19
CA TYR A 905 -21.81 24.11 7.96
C TYR A 905 -21.13 24.38 6.62
N LEU A 906 -21.90 24.45 5.54
CA LEU A 906 -21.39 24.77 4.19
C LEU A 906 -20.80 26.17 4.10
N ARG A 907 -21.42 27.18 4.73
CA ARG A 907 -20.91 28.55 4.75
C ARG A 907 -19.54 28.64 5.42
N VAL A 908 -19.39 28.01 6.59
CA VAL A 908 -18.12 28.00 7.34
C VAL A 908 -17.07 27.23 6.55
N LEU A 909 -17.41 26.05 6.03
CA LEU A 909 -16.48 25.25 5.23
C LEU A 909 -16.06 25.96 3.95
N GLY A 910 -16.94 26.69 3.27
CA GLY A 910 -16.58 27.46 2.07
C GLY A 910 -15.40 28.40 2.34
N SER A 911 -15.49 29.23 3.39
CA SER A 911 -14.40 30.14 3.79
C SER A 911 -13.17 29.40 4.30
N MET A 912 -13.35 28.30 5.05
CA MET A 912 -12.23 27.53 5.56
C MET A 912 -11.46 26.79 4.47
N LEU A 913 -12.15 26.22 3.48
CA LEU A 913 -11.56 25.50 2.34
C LEU A 913 -10.83 26.44 1.39
N GLU A 914 -11.34 27.66 1.19
CA GLU A 914 -10.66 28.69 0.39
C GLU A 914 -9.32 29.06 1.01
N ARG A 915 -9.29 29.23 2.34
CA ARG A 915 -8.08 29.62 3.08
C ARG A 915 -7.15 28.43 3.38
N ASN A 916 -7.70 27.22 3.45
CA ASN A 916 -6.98 25.99 3.81
C ASN A 916 -7.39 24.85 2.86
N PRO A 917 -6.99 24.90 1.57
CA PRO A 917 -7.38 23.91 0.59
C PRO A 917 -6.90 22.50 1.00
N PRO A 918 -7.70 21.45 0.74
CA PRO A 918 -7.34 20.10 1.10
C PRO A 918 -6.17 19.60 0.23
N ALA A 919 -5.31 18.75 0.81
CA ALA A 919 -4.20 18.13 0.09
C ALA A 919 -4.64 17.13 -1.01
N ALA A 920 -5.87 16.61 -0.94
CA ALA A 920 -6.45 15.70 -1.92
C ALA A 920 -7.94 16.04 -2.15
N ALA A 921 -8.52 15.50 -3.22
CA ALA A 921 -9.94 15.62 -3.45
C ALA A 921 -10.74 15.02 -2.28
N LEU A 922 -11.69 15.78 -1.76
CA LEU A 922 -12.53 15.36 -0.64
C LEU A 922 -13.60 14.37 -1.14
N PRO A 923 -13.68 13.14 -0.60
CA PRO A 923 -14.68 12.17 -1.01
C PRO A 923 -16.10 12.70 -0.80
N GLY A 924 -16.95 12.58 -1.83
CA GLY A 924 -18.36 13.00 -1.77
C GLY A 924 -18.60 14.51 -1.71
N TRP A 925 -17.58 15.35 -1.89
CA TRP A 925 -17.71 16.80 -1.80
C TRP A 925 -17.91 17.49 -3.17
N PRO A 926 -18.82 18.48 -3.29
CA PRO A 926 -19.80 18.92 -2.30
C PRO A 926 -21.07 18.04 -2.31
N PRO A 927 -21.67 17.75 -1.14
CA PRO A 927 -22.91 16.98 -1.08
C PRO A 927 -24.15 17.84 -1.37
N ALA A 928 -25.27 17.20 -1.71
CA ALA A 928 -26.57 17.88 -1.81
C ALA A 928 -27.04 18.36 -0.43
N VAL A 929 -27.53 19.61 -0.33
CA VAL A 929 -27.88 20.26 0.95
C VAL A 929 -28.89 19.45 1.77
N ALA A 930 -29.89 18.84 1.12
CA ALA A 930 -30.92 18.06 1.80
C ALA A 930 -30.38 16.78 2.48
N GLU A 931 -29.36 16.15 1.89
CA GLU A 931 -28.76 14.91 2.41
C GLU A 931 -27.73 15.20 3.52
N LEU A 932 -27.16 16.41 3.50
CA LEU A 932 -26.14 16.84 4.45
C LEU A 932 -26.66 16.92 5.90
N GLN A 933 -27.89 17.39 6.12
CA GLN A 933 -28.41 17.55 7.49
C GLN A 933 -28.56 16.20 8.21
N THR A 934 -29.06 15.18 7.51
CA THR A 934 -29.18 13.82 8.03
C THR A 934 -27.79 13.22 8.27
N ALA A 935 -26.87 13.35 7.31
CA ALA A 935 -25.51 12.87 7.45
C ALA A 935 -24.76 13.52 8.64
N LEU A 936 -24.96 14.81 8.88
CA LEU A 936 -24.40 15.52 10.04
C LEU A 936 -24.90 14.92 11.35
N ALA A 937 -26.21 14.70 11.48
CA ALA A 937 -26.78 14.11 12.70
C ALA A 937 -26.24 12.69 12.95
N GLU A 938 -26.24 11.84 11.93
CA GLU A 938 -25.75 10.46 12.02
C GLU A 938 -24.26 10.40 12.38
N VAL A 939 -23.41 11.17 11.70
CA VAL A 939 -21.96 11.19 11.98
C VAL A 939 -21.67 11.72 13.38
N TYR A 940 -22.37 12.76 13.84
CA TYR A 940 -22.15 13.28 15.20
C TYR A 940 -22.53 12.26 16.27
N THR A 941 -23.64 11.53 16.09
CA THR A 941 -24.04 10.43 16.97
C THR A 941 -23.02 9.29 16.91
N GLU A 942 -22.61 8.85 15.71
CA GLU A 942 -21.64 7.76 15.53
C GLU A 942 -20.29 8.06 16.20
N LEU A 943 -19.80 9.28 16.04
CA LEU A 943 -18.51 9.69 16.60
C LEU A 943 -18.56 9.83 18.12
N ARG A 944 -19.71 10.15 18.72
CA ARG A 944 -19.87 10.38 20.16
C ARG A 944 -20.25 9.13 20.94
N ASP A 945 -21.23 8.37 20.44
CA ASP A 945 -21.92 7.37 21.25
C ASP A 945 -21.33 5.97 21.09
N VAL A 946 -20.79 5.64 19.91
CA VAL A 946 -20.23 4.31 19.64
C VAL A 946 -18.89 4.13 20.35
N ALA A 947 -18.83 3.14 21.25
CA ALA A 947 -17.62 2.83 22.00
C ALA A 947 -16.55 2.17 21.13
N GLN A 948 -15.30 2.57 21.34
CA GLN A 948 -14.20 1.88 20.69
C GLN A 948 -13.94 0.50 21.34
N PRO A 949 -13.72 -0.54 20.54
CA PRO A 949 -13.35 -1.85 21.04
C PRO A 949 -11.95 -1.81 21.70
N SER A 950 -11.71 -2.76 22.61
CA SER A 950 -10.44 -2.91 23.32
C SER A 950 -9.37 -3.56 22.42
N GLU A 951 -8.63 -2.76 21.65
CA GLU A 951 -7.57 -3.23 20.74
C GLU A 951 -6.28 -3.67 21.45
N LEU A 952 -5.92 -3.04 22.58
CA LEU A 952 -4.73 -3.37 23.36
C LEU A 952 -4.99 -4.43 24.44
N GLY A 953 -6.23 -4.92 24.54
CA GLY A 953 -6.69 -5.77 25.64
C GLY A 953 -6.98 -5.00 26.93
N GLY A 954 -7.70 -5.64 27.85
CA GLY A 954 -7.98 -5.10 29.17
C GLY A 954 -8.85 -3.83 29.22
N GLY A 955 -9.53 -3.49 28.13
CA GLY A 955 -10.36 -2.29 28.00
C GLY A 955 -9.69 -1.13 27.27
N TRP A 956 -8.42 -1.26 26.88
CA TRP A 956 -7.63 -0.18 26.30
C TRP A 956 -7.59 -0.19 24.77
N THR A 957 -7.52 0.99 24.16
CA THR A 957 -7.30 1.21 22.73
C THR A 957 -6.34 2.38 22.48
N THR A 958 -5.57 2.32 21.39
CA THR A 958 -4.77 3.46 20.92
C THR A 958 -5.62 4.32 20.00
N ALA A 959 -6.58 5.04 20.61
CA ALA A 959 -7.57 5.82 19.88
C ALA A 959 -6.96 6.92 18.99
N VAL A 960 -5.70 7.31 19.24
CA VAL A 960 -4.97 8.29 18.42
C VAL A 960 -3.52 7.86 18.19
N ALA A 961 -3.20 7.51 16.94
CA ALA A 961 -1.87 7.05 16.51
C ALA A 961 -1.23 7.96 15.44
N VAL A 962 -1.49 9.27 15.50
CA VAL A 962 -0.93 10.24 14.55
C VAL A 962 0.50 10.65 14.94
N ARG A 963 1.42 10.75 13.97
CA ARG A 963 2.74 11.37 14.18
C ARG A 963 2.77 12.80 13.67
N THR A 964 2.46 12.95 12.37
CA THR A 964 2.50 14.24 11.66
C THR A 964 1.25 14.52 10.83
N SER A 965 0.56 13.49 10.34
CA SER A 965 -0.72 13.59 9.63
C SER A 965 -1.54 12.31 9.72
N PHE A 966 -2.86 12.43 9.58
CA PHE A 966 -3.80 11.30 9.50
C PHE A 966 -3.98 10.75 8.07
N GLY A 967 -3.47 11.41 7.04
CA GLY A 967 -3.62 10.98 5.65
C GLY A 967 -5.07 10.74 5.24
N ALA A 968 -5.33 9.56 4.67
CA ALA A 968 -6.66 9.15 4.23
C ALA A 968 -7.53 8.53 5.34
N ASP A 969 -7.06 8.49 6.60
CA ASP A 969 -7.86 8.05 7.74
C ASP A 969 -8.79 9.17 8.22
N PHE A 970 -9.77 9.48 7.37
CA PHE A 970 -10.73 10.54 7.62
C PHE A 970 -11.61 10.25 8.85
N LEU A 971 -11.91 8.99 9.13
CA LEU A 971 -12.79 8.60 10.24
C LEU A 971 -12.11 8.83 11.59
N THR A 972 -10.88 8.35 11.77
CA THR A 972 -10.13 8.61 13.00
C THR A 972 -9.89 10.11 13.18
N ARG A 973 -9.54 10.83 12.11
CA ARG A 973 -9.36 12.28 12.17
C ARG A 973 -10.64 13.03 12.57
N ALA A 974 -11.78 12.67 11.99
CA ALA A 974 -13.08 13.25 12.34
C ALA A 974 -13.43 13.01 13.81
N ARG A 975 -13.17 11.79 14.31
CA ARG A 975 -13.37 11.43 15.71
C ARG A 975 -12.47 12.24 16.64
N VAL A 976 -11.18 12.35 16.32
CA VAL A 976 -10.20 13.16 17.06
C VAL A 976 -10.66 14.62 17.08
N ALA A 977 -11.00 15.20 15.93
CA ALA A 977 -11.44 16.59 15.86
C ALA A 977 -12.70 16.86 16.69
N ARG A 978 -13.60 15.88 16.79
CA ARG A 978 -14.85 16.03 17.55
C ARG A 978 -14.70 15.79 19.05
N ASN A 979 -13.88 14.83 19.45
CA ASN A 979 -13.83 14.31 20.83
C ASN A 979 -12.52 14.62 21.56
N TRP A 980 -11.39 14.68 20.84
CA TRP A 980 -10.03 14.69 21.39
C TRP A 980 -9.13 15.73 20.69
N ILE A 981 -9.73 16.86 20.31
CA ILE A 981 -9.09 17.89 19.50
C ILE A 981 -7.87 18.50 20.21
N GLY A 982 -6.84 18.86 19.44
CA GLY A 982 -5.57 19.35 20.01
C GLY A 982 -4.61 18.23 20.44
N THR A 983 -4.84 17.00 19.98
CA THR A 983 -3.93 15.87 20.17
C THR A 983 -2.54 16.19 19.59
N LEU A 984 -1.50 15.86 20.33
CA LEU A 984 -0.11 15.90 19.86
C LEU A 984 0.24 14.59 19.13
N GLY A 985 1.32 14.61 18.36
CA GLY A 985 1.87 13.41 17.77
C GLY A 985 2.31 12.42 18.82
N ILE A 986 2.15 11.13 18.51
CA ILE A 986 2.30 10.01 19.44
C ILE A 986 3.69 9.95 20.09
N ASP A 987 4.74 10.42 19.41
CA ASP A 987 6.11 10.52 19.96
C ASP A 987 6.25 11.56 21.08
N GLU A 988 5.39 12.57 21.06
CA GLU A 988 5.38 13.63 22.06
C GLU A 988 4.43 13.30 23.20
N ALA A 989 3.22 12.87 22.88
CA ALA A 989 2.26 12.37 23.84
C ALA A 989 1.40 11.27 23.22
N MET A 990 1.40 10.09 23.83
CA MET A 990 0.54 8.98 23.45
C MET A 990 -0.71 8.96 24.32
N TYR A 991 -1.88 8.80 23.69
CA TYR A 991 -3.19 8.83 24.33
C TYR A 991 -3.86 7.47 24.20
N ILE A 992 -3.93 6.74 25.31
CA ILE A 992 -4.53 5.41 25.38
C ILE A 992 -5.85 5.55 26.11
N MET A 993 -6.92 5.03 25.53
CA MET A 993 -8.27 5.28 26.02
C MET A 993 -8.94 3.99 26.44
N ALA A 994 -9.70 4.03 27.53
CA ALA A 994 -10.60 2.95 27.90
C ALA A 994 -12.02 3.48 27.96
N GLU A 995 -12.84 3.03 27.02
CA GLU A 995 -14.28 3.30 26.95
C GLU A 995 -15.12 2.11 27.45
N VAL A 996 -14.49 0.94 27.51
CA VAL A 996 -15.05 -0.33 28.00
C VAL A 996 -14.13 -0.91 29.06
N ASP A 997 -14.67 -1.79 29.91
CA ASP A 997 -13.89 -2.57 30.86
C ASP A 997 -13.20 -3.78 30.20
N ALA A 998 -12.47 -4.56 30.99
CA ALA A 998 -11.76 -5.76 30.53
C ALA A 998 -12.68 -6.87 30.00
N GLN A 999 -14.00 -6.78 30.21
CA GLN A 999 -15.01 -7.69 29.67
C GLN A 999 -15.67 -7.13 28.40
N GLY A 1000 -15.30 -5.91 27.96
CA GLY A 1000 -15.87 -5.24 26.79
C GLY A 1000 -17.14 -4.46 27.08
N GLU A 1001 -17.51 -4.28 28.36
CA GLU A 1001 -18.72 -3.55 28.75
C GLU A 1001 -18.43 -2.05 28.91
N PRO A 1002 -19.30 -1.13 28.43
CA PRO A 1002 -19.10 0.31 28.59
C PRO A 1002 -18.87 0.73 30.06
N LEU A 1003 -17.90 1.63 30.27
CA LEU A 1003 -17.61 2.16 31.60
C LEU A 1003 -18.73 3.10 32.07
N THR A 1004 -19.24 2.85 33.28
CA THR A 1004 -20.32 3.65 33.90
C THR A 1004 -20.09 3.82 35.40
N GLY A 1005 -20.40 5.00 35.94
CA GLY A 1005 -20.29 5.26 37.38
C GLY A 1005 -21.34 4.53 38.23
N ALA A 1006 -22.23 3.75 37.62
CA ALA A 1006 -23.08 2.77 38.32
C ALA A 1006 -22.30 1.52 38.79
N ARG A 1007 -21.07 1.34 38.33
CA ARG A 1007 -20.19 0.20 38.64
C ARG A 1007 -18.89 0.69 39.26
N ARG A 1008 -18.17 -0.23 39.91
CA ARG A 1008 -16.86 0.02 40.53
C ARG A 1008 -15.76 -0.66 39.71
N TYR A 1009 -14.63 0.01 39.57
CA TYR A 1009 -13.49 -0.52 38.82
C TYR A 1009 -12.18 -0.32 39.58
N VAL A 1010 -11.23 -1.22 39.31
CA VAL A 1010 -9.86 -1.12 39.80
C VAL A 1010 -8.90 -1.27 38.61
N LEU A 1011 -7.93 -0.36 38.54
CA LEU A 1011 -6.77 -0.45 37.68
C LEU A 1011 -5.53 -0.67 38.53
N ARG A 1012 -4.77 -1.75 38.29
CA ARG A 1012 -3.62 -2.10 39.12
C ARG A 1012 -2.35 -2.27 38.30
N PHE A 1013 -1.38 -1.38 38.52
CA PHE A 1013 -0.03 -1.55 38.00
C PHE A 1013 0.78 -2.46 38.94
N PRO A 1014 1.44 -3.51 38.40
CA PRO A 1014 2.29 -4.37 39.23
C PRO A 1014 3.55 -3.63 39.69
N PRO A 1015 4.27 -4.14 40.70
CA PRO A 1015 5.53 -3.56 41.16
C PRO A 1015 6.51 -3.40 39.99
N GLN A 1016 7.09 -2.21 39.83
CA GLN A 1016 7.98 -1.85 38.70
C GLN A 1016 7.37 -1.97 37.29
N GLY A 1017 6.07 -2.24 37.16
CA GLY A 1017 5.36 -2.35 35.87
C GLY A 1017 4.49 -1.14 35.54
N GLY A 1018 4.86 0.05 36.02
CA GLY A 1018 4.23 1.31 35.62
C GLY A 1018 4.62 1.74 34.19
N PRO A 1019 3.87 2.69 33.58
CA PRO A 1019 4.21 3.22 32.27
C PRO A 1019 5.62 3.83 32.24
N ARG A 1020 6.35 3.59 31.14
CA ARG A 1020 7.73 4.06 30.94
C ARG A 1020 7.76 5.26 30.00
N VAL A 1021 8.17 6.41 30.53
CA VAL A 1021 8.04 7.70 29.88
C VAL A 1021 9.27 8.58 30.15
N GLY A 1022 9.66 9.40 29.18
CA GLY A 1022 10.74 10.38 29.31
C GLY A 1022 10.35 11.64 30.08
N ALA A 1023 9.05 11.87 30.32
CA ALA A 1023 8.53 13.00 31.07
C ALA A 1023 7.67 12.59 32.27
N PHE A 1024 6.39 12.25 32.06
CA PHE A 1024 5.44 11.85 33.10
C PHE A 1024 4.22 11.16 32.47
N TRP A 1025 3.37 10.55 33.29
CA TRP A 1025 2.11 9.96 32.82
C TRP A 1025 0.93 10.31 33.73
N SER A 1026 -0.28 10.31 33.17
CA SER A 1026 -1.51 10.58 33.93
C SER A 1026 -2.70 9.81 33.36
N ILE A 1027 -3.66 9.46 34.23
CA ILE A 1027 -4.95 8.90 33.87
C ILE A 1027 -6.01 9.91 34.25
N THR A 1028 -6.78 10.39 33.28
CA THR A 1028 -7.86 11.37 33.48
C THR A 1028 -9.20 10.75 33.13
N LEU A 1029 -10.25 11.08 33.88
CA LEU A 1029 -11.61 10.62 33.64
C LEU A 1029 -12.47 11.74 33.03
N TYR A 1030 -13.26 11.37 32.02
CA TYR A 1030 -14.18 12.27 31.33
C TYR A 1030 -15.57 11.68 31.25
N ARG A 1031 -16.59 12.55 31.30
CA ARG A 1031 -17.96 12.16 30.95
C ARG A 1031 -18.02 11.80 29.47
N ARG A 1032 -18.68 10.70 29.15
CA ARG A 1032 -18.81 10.23 27.76
C ARG A 1032 -19.69 11.15 26.92
N SER A 1033 -20.75 11.71 27.52
CA SER A 1033 -21.76 12.53 26.84
C SER A 1033 -21.18 13.77 26.18
N ASP A 1034 -20.25 14.47 26.84
CA ASP A 1034 -19.70 15.73 26.35
C ASP A 1034 -18.16 15.77 26.27
N CYS A 1035 -17.47 14.69 26.68
CA CYS A 1035 -16.01 14.62 26.76
C CYS A 1035 -15.42 15.67 27.72
N LEU A 1036 -16.17 16.17 28.69
CA LEU A 1036 -15.69 17.12 29.69
C LEU A 1036 -15.34 16.44 31.02
N LEU A 1037 -14.56 17.14 31.84
CA LEU A 1037 -14.22 16.67 33.18
C LEU A 1037 -15.50 16.50 34.03
N ALA A 1038 -15.59 15.40 34.76
CA ALA A 1038 -16.69 15.16 35.69
C ALA A 1038 -16.48 15.96 36.98
N ALA A 1039 -17.47 16.75 37.40
CA ALA A 1039 -17.45 17.37 38.72
C ALA A 1039 -17.42 16.30 39.81
N ASN A 1040 -16.61 16.49 40.85
CA ASN A 1040 -16.50 15.51 41.93
C ASN A 1040 -16.15 16.15 43.28
N PRO A 1041 -16.46 15.46 44.42
CA PRO A 1041 -16.36 16.04 45.76
C PRO A 1041 -14.96 16.47 46.21
N ILE A 1042 -13.91 15.88 45.62
CA ILE A 1042 -12.52 16.12 46.03
C ILE A 1042 -11.72 16.92 45.00
N GLY A 1043 -12.36 17.38 43.91
CA GLY A 1043 -11.72 18.14 42.84
C GLY A 1043 -10.57 17.41 42.12
N ARG A 1044 -10.53 16.07 42.18
CA ARG A 1044 -9.48 15.26 41.55
C ARG A 1044 -9.99 14.68 40.25
N HIS A 1045 -9.39 15.09 39.13
CA HIS A 1045 -9.80 14.61 37.82
C HIS A 1045 -8.76 13.73 37.13
N SER A 1046 -7.52 13.73 37.63
CA SER A 1046 -6.45 12.87 37.14
C SER A 1046 -5.59 12.28 38.27
N ILE A 1047 -5.01 11.11 38.01
CA ILE A 1047 -3.99 10.47 38.84
C ILE A 1047 -2.80 10.08 37.95
N GLY A 1048 -1.57 10.36 38.37
CA GLY A 1048 -0.35 10.07 37.62
C GLY A 1048 0.84 9.84 38.54
N ASP A 1049 2.01 9.55 37.96
CA ASP A 1049 3.27 9.35 38.71
C ASP A 1049 3.69 10.55 39.58
N ARG A 1050 3.20 11.75 39.25
CA ARG A 1050 3.45 12.99 40.00
C ARG A 1050 2.37 13.34 41.01
N THR A 1051 1.32 12.53 41.18
CA THR A 1051 0.26 12.83 42.15
C THR A 1051 0.82 12.77 43.58
N PRO A 1052 0.68 13.84 44.40
CA PRO A 1052 1.17 13.84 45.77
C PRO A 1052 0.43 12.81 46.64
N GLY A 1053 1.17 12.06 47.46
CA GLY A 1053 0.59 11.18 48.48
C GLY A 1053 0.02 9.86 47.97
N LEU A 1054 0.46 9.38 46.79
CA LEU A 1054 0.09 8.06 46.27
C LEU A 1054 0.39 6.95 47.29
N GLN A 1055 -0.59 6.09 47.51
CA GLN A 1055 -0.49 4.91 48.37
C GLN A 1055 -0.13 3.69 47.51
N TYR A 1056 0.91 2.94 47.90
CA TYR A 1056 1.30 1.72 47.22
C TYR A 1056 0.77 0.50 47.98
N ASP A 1057 0.44 -0.55 47.23
CA ASP A 1057 0.06 -1.86 47.78
C ASP A 1057 1.26 -2.46 48.55
N ALA A 1058 1.00 -3.45 49.42
CA ALA A 1058 2.05 -4.07 50.24
C ALA A 1058 3.19 -4.71 49.44
N ASP A 1059 2.94 -5.11 48.20
CA ASP A 1059 3.94 -5.67 47.28
C ASP A 1059 4.66 -4.60 46.44
N GLY A 1060 4.34 -3.32 46.62
CA GLY A 1060 4.89 -2.20 45.85
C GLY A 1060 4.13 -1.89 44.56
N GLY A 1061 2.98 -2.52 44.30
CA GLY A 1061 2.09 -2.19 43.19
C GLY A 1061 1.32 -0.89 43.42
N LEU A 1062 0.70 -0.35 42.36
CA LEU A 1062 -0.15 0.84 42.43
C LEU A 1062 -1.58 0.51 41.98
N SER A 1063 -2.51 0.47 42.94
CA SER A 1063 -3.94 0.26 42.69
C SER A 1063 -4.69 1.59 42.68
N ILE A 1064 -5.49 1.83 41.64
CA ILE A 1064 -6.36 3.00 41.46
C ILE A 1064 -7.82 2.54 41.46
N SER A 1065 -8.60 3.05 42.40
CA SER A 1065 -10.04 2.82 42.50
C SER A 1065 -10.79 3.86 41.65
N ILE A 1066 -11.67 3.40 40.76
CA ILE A 1066 -12.48 4.24 39.87
C ILE A 1066 -13.95 3.93 40.14
N GLN A 1067 -14.63 4.81 40.87
CA GLN A 1067 -16.00 4.60 41.33
C GLN A 1067 -16.63 5.91 41.82
N ALA A 1068 -17.96 5.96 41.89
CA ALA A 1068 -18.71 7.14 42.33
C ALA A 1068 -18.64 7.38 43.86
N ASP A 1069 -18.70 6.30 44.65
CA ASP A 1069 -18.66 6.39 46.12
C ASP A 1069 -17.22 6.47 46.65
N ASP A 1070 -17.01 7.18 47.76
CA ASP A 1070 -15.70 7.29 48.41
C ASP A 1070 -15.21 5.93 48.95
N PRO A 1071 -14.09 5.36 48.44
CA PRO A 1071 -13.51 4.11 48.93
C PRO A 1071 -12.73 4.24 50.25
N GLY A 1072 -12.64 5.44 50.82
CA GLY A 1072 -11.91 5.76 52.05
C GLY A 1072 -10.52 6.36 51.80
N ALA A 1073 -10.00 7.04 52.84
CA ALA A 1073 -8.79 7.87 52.76
C ALA A 1073 -7.49 7.14 52.36
N ALA A 1074 -7.45 5.81 52.45
CA ALA A 1074 -6.26 5.00 52.16
C ALA A 1074 -6.16 4.51 50.69
N LYS A 1075 -7.05 4.95 49.79
CA LYS A 1075 -7.11 4.48 48.40
C LYS A 1075 -6.79 5.59 47.40
N ASN A 1076 -6.06 5.26 46.34
CA ASN A 1076 -5.87 6.17 45.20
C ASN A 1076 -7.18 6.23 44.41
N TRP A 1077 -8.04 7.19 44.73
CA TRP A 1077 -9.39 7.28 44.20
C TRP A 1077 -9.52 8.31 43.08
N LEU A 1078 -10.08 7.88 41.94
CA LEU A 1078 -10.54 8.71 40.83
C LEU A 1078 -12.09 8.68 40.80
N PRO A 1079 -12.77 9.75 41.25
CA PRO A 1079 -14.23 9.77 41.32
C PRO A 1079 -14.91 9.68 39.96
N ALA A 1080 -15.77 8.68 39.78
CA ALA A 1080 -16.59 8.51 38.57
C ALA A 1080 -17.95 9.23 38.72
N PRO A 1081 -18.56 9.74 37.64
CA PRO A 1081 -19.86 10.39 37.69
C PRO A 1081 -20.98 9.37 37.94
N ALA A 1082 -21.71 9.50 39.06
CA ALA A 1082 -22.73 8.55 39.47
C ALA A 1082 -23.81 8.33 38.39
N GLY A 1083 -24.02 7.08 37.97
CA GLY A 1083 -25.06 6.71 36.99
C GLY A 1083 -24.79 7.15 35.54
N GLU A 1084 -23.68 7.84 35.26
CA GLU A 1084 -23.33 8.30 33.91
C GLU A 1084 -22.23 7.45 33.27
N GLY A 1085 -22.20 7.43 31.93
CA GLY A 1085 -21.10 6.84 31.17
C GLY A 1085 -19.85 7.70 31.24
N PHE A 1086 -18.68 7.08 31.37
CA PHE A 1086 -17.39 7.77 31.37
C PHE A 1086 -16.37 7.04 30.51
N TYR A 1087 -15.22 7.66 30.27
CA TYR A 1087 -14.05 6.99 29.71
C TYR A 1087 -12.78 7.50 30.40
N LEU A 1088 -11.73 6.69 30.32
CA LEU A 1088 -10.41 7.01 30.85
C LEU A 1088 -9.47 7.36 29.71
N THR A 1089 -8.56 8.29 29.94
CA THR A 1089 -7.43 8.57 29.06
C THR A 1089 -6.14 8.46 29.85
N LEU A 1090 -5.34 7.44 29.57
CA LEU A 1090 -3.95 7.31 29.98
C LEU A 1090 -3.07 8.09 28.98
N ARG A 1091 -2.44 9.15 29.47
CA ARG A 1091 -1.51 10.00 28.73
C ARG A 1091 -0.08 9.63 29.10
N LEU A 1092 0.73 9.33 28.09
CA LEU A 1092 2.15 9.06 28.22
C LEU A 1092 2.91 10.19 27.53
N TYR A 1093 3.59 11.05 28.27
CA TYR A 1093 4.38 12.14 27.68
C TYR A 1093 5.80 11.68 27.42
N GLN A 1094 6.23 11.76 26.16
CA GLN A 1094 7.49 11.21 25.66
C GLN A 1094 7.56 9.69 25.93
N PRO A 1095 6.63 8.89 25.38
CA PRO A 1095 6.59 7.45 25.61
C PRO A 1095 7.87 6.76 25.15
N GLU A 1096 8.32 5.75 25.91
CA GLU A 1096 9.44 4.91 25.49
C GLU A 1096 9.07 3.99 24.32
N PRO A 1097 10.07 3.44 23.60
CA PRO A 1097 9.86 2.59 22.42
C PRO A 1097 8.90 1.41 22.65
N ASP A 1098 8.89 0.80 23.84
CA ASP A 1098 7.99 -0.33 24.13
C ASP A 1098 6.50 0.02 24.02
N HIS A 1099 6.13 1.28 24.29
CA HIS A 1099 4.76 1.75 24.08
C HIS A 1099 4.47 2.00 22.60
N LEU A 1100 5.40 2.66 21.90
CA LEU A 1100 5.26 3.00 20.48
C LEU A 1100 5.26 1.77 19.58
N GLU A 1101 5.89 0.69 20.02
CA GLU A 1101 5.97 -0.60 19.31
C GLU A 1101 4.90 -1.60 19.78
N GLY A 1102 4.00 -1.21 20.69
CA GLY A 1102 2.89 -2.06 21.18
C GLY A 1102 3.34 -3.25 22.03
N ARG A 1103 4.53 -3.20 22.64
CA ARG A 1103 5.08 -4.27 23.48
C ARG A 1103 4.73 -4.13 24.96
N PHE A 1104 4.23 -2.96 25.37
CA PHE A 1104 3.86 -2.72 26.77
C PHE A 1104 2.51 -3.36 27.11
N ASP A 1105 2.47 -4.16 28.17
CA ASP A 1105 1.25 -4.81 28.66
C ASP A 1105 0.50 -3.86 29.62
N TYR A 1106 -0.62 -3.29 29.16
CA TYR A 1106 -1.42 -2.36 29.95
C TYR A 1106 -2.34 -3.11 30.90
N PRO A 1107 -2.34 -2.78 32.21
CA PRO A 1107 -3.17 -3.50 33.16
C PRO A 1107 -4.65 -3.29 32.84
N PRO A 1108 -5.48 -4.34 32.97
CA PRO A 1108 -6.89 -4.26 32.62
C PRO A 1108 -7.69 -3.35 33.57
N VAL A 1109 -8.68 -2.64 33.02
CA VAL A 1109 -9.72 -1.95 33.80
C VAL A 1109 -10.72 -3.00 34.28
N ARG A 1110 -10.55 -3.49 35.51
CA ARG A 1110 -11.36 -4.60 36.05
C ARG A 1110 -12.57 -4.09 36.81
N ARG A 1111 -13.75 -4.60 36.46
CA ARG A 1111 -14.94 -4.41 37.28
C ARG A 1111 -14.80 -5.15 38.62
N VAL A 1112 -15.21 -4.52 39.71
CA VAL A 1112 -15.28 -5.12 41.06
C VAL A 1112 -16.71 -5.03 41.59
N GLU A 1113 -17.07 -5.97 42.46
CA GLU A 1113 -18.42 -6.08 43.05
C GLU A 1113 -18.72 -5.00 44.10
#